data_AF-A0A3N9NEU4-F1
#
_entry.id   AF-A0A3N9NEU4-F1
#
_cell.length_a   1.000
_cell.length_b   1.000
_cell.length_c   1.000
_cell.angle_alpha   90.00
_cell.angle_beta   90.00
_cell.angle_gamma   90.00
#
_symmetry.space_group_name_H-M   'P 1'
#
loop_
_entity.id
_entity.type
_entity.pdbx_description
1 polymer ?
#
loop_
_entity_poly.entity_id
_entity_poly.type
_entity_poly.pdbx_seq_one_letter_code
_entity_poly.pdbx_strand_id
1 'polypeptide(L)'
;MDILFLTSGEPNSDANWRVLKSRFPQSQRLFFRQQDAAFRQKLLACIKSDHFFLVAGAHLVAHDFSFAPPHDLEDDTVFVWQSRNPLFHDLLYHFYGIALLPKHLLLSDETFTLSFPALWPKLTWIDRVASDYDFAESPFYGWRAAFLETLNLLICTSRTRDASPYAARLQFWLDAAHQNSLTNWARGVAAAQMVARYTDIRELTRRYSDEACLEKEFQTDRRMVGDQDEKSQGPVSERYSALGMNVRPIGRGKYYFNSELTHIRTMGDDELYSLLQHCGDFDDVHGHALHHCSVQSKRLFQAVAQMHVCSRLLKIFLPFIKTCARDSDMPVDENAFARTTASVSRLIADGVLLSDSFVKREIFRFIVFDRDSSKSDDPMVQSINIPTKNRPHLLKRALESYAQNAALHGHHVVLNVVDDSTDTVGMLENRLNLQAVARRYNLTARYTSRDDREKFATSLHRLGIPLEYCRFCLLGERYLDCKMGASRNTIQLQSIGELIIQVDDDTECRCVQSPFCTDQVALCAHKIFDYIFHPEDTFDATSECADADFVGLHAQLLSANITAPALQHHLTSEKKLDIDDIDSALLKKVTSPTGAIKATFLGSFGDSGEGDSLYRLFMRDRAFQQLVADEKQYEKLLSTRYVTKFVPSLTISDIPSCMTMNIGLDDSVPIPFSPIQRNEDAVFAHLCRIGYLEGLLGFQPFLIRHAPPPRAAPRKEEQFRTTAAWGLNDCINALLLRFRPSSSDAFYNLQQAGRFLVDFAEADDHDFAGAIQDIYRDEIADKMNMLYTVLDEREAGPAFWLADMHHLAQELEKGLTGESHRMLVDLQGDLPARMQKCKFFVNRFGHMLLFWPDMVAAAQELKRTGVCLGSEIHSAQSL
;
A
#
# COMPACT_ATOMS: atom_id res chain seq x y z
N MET A 1 -1.58 45.46 -20.20
CA MET A 1 -0.32 45.04 -19.57
C MET A 1 0.13 43.75 -20.21
N ASP A 2 1.40 43.64 -20.58
CA ASP A 2 1.95 42.41 -21.15
C ASP A 2 2.09 41.33 -20.07
N ILE A 3 1.76 40.07 -20.39
CA ILE A 3 1.92 38.92 -19.51
C ILE A 3 2.76 37.88 -20.25
N LEU A 4 3.93 37.57 -19.71
CA LEU A 4 4.87 36.63 -20.31
C LEU A 4 4.99 35.38 -19.45
N PHE A 5 4.70 34.24 -20.05
CA PHE A 5 4.85 32.91 -19.46
C PHE A 5 6.16 32.29 -19.93
N LEU A 6 7.13 32.13 -19.03
CA LEU A 6 8.44 31.58 -19.34
C LEU A 6 8.54 30.12 -18.95
N THR A 7 9.03 29.28 -19.85
CA THR A 7 9.19 27.84 -19.60
C THR A 7 10.58 27.37 -20.00
N SER A 8 11.19 26.48 -19.21
CA SER A 8 12.49 25.86 -19.51
C SER A 8 12.45 24.34 -19.72
N GLY A 9 11.27 23.75 -19.58
CA GLY A 9 11.03 22.31 -19.78
C GLY A 9 10.36 21.63 -18.59
N GLU A 10 9.73 22.42 -17.71
CA GLU A 10 8.99 21.93 -16.56
C GLU A 10 7.82 21.04 -17.02
N PRO A 11 7.58 19.87 -16.40
CA PRO A 11 6.60 18.90 -16.93
C PRO A 11 5.16 19.45 -16.94
N ASN A 12 4.76 20.23 -15.92
CA ASN A 12 3.45 20.88 -15.84
C ASN A 12 3.29 22.18 -16.63
N SER A 13 4.33 22.65 -17.32
CA SER A 13 4.29 23.96 -18.01
C SER A 13 3.24 24.04 -19.12
N ASP A 14 2.93 22.91 -19.78
CA ASP A 14 1.89 22.85 -20.80
C ASP A 14 0.47 22.96 -20.23
N ALA A 15 0.21 22.30 -19.10
CA ALA A 15 -1.07 22.38 -18.40
C ALA A 15 -1.29 23.80 -17.85
N ASN A 16 -0.31 24.34 -17.14
CA ASN A 16 -0.34 25.69 -16.59
C ASN A 16 -0.52 26.76 -17.68
N TRP A 17 0.16 26.60 -18.83
CA TRP A 17 -0.01 27.49 -19.97
C TRP A 17 -1.45 27.48 -20.51
N ARG A 18 -2.09 26.32 -20.64
CA ARG A 18 -3.49 26.23 -21.11
C ARG A 18 -4.43 26.97 -20.17
N VAL A 19 -4.25 26.80 -18.85
CA VAL A 19 -5.05 27.49 -17.83
C VAL A 19 -4.84 29.01 -17.92
N LEU A 20 -3.59 29.49 -17.93
CA LEU A 20 -3.30 30.91 -18.04
C LEU A 20 -3.85 31.51 -19.34
N LYS A 21 -3.62 30.84 -20.47
CA LYS A 21 -4.02 31.32 -21.80
C LYS A 21 -5.54 31.39 -21.96
N SER A 22 -6.27 30.47 -21.32
CA SER A 22 -7.74 30.49 -21.32
C SER A 22 -8.33 31.70 -20.58
N ARG A 23 -7.71 32.09 -19.45
CA ARG A 23 -8.16 33.21 -18.60
C ARG A 23 -7.62 34.55 -19.08
N PHE A 24 -6.42 34.57 -19.64
CA PHE A 24 -5.74 35.78 -20.11
C PHE A 24 -5.23 35.57 -21.55
N PRO A 25 -6.11 35.70 -22.56
CA PRO A 25 -5.77 35.46 -23.96
C PRO A 25 -4.62 36.32 -24.51
N GLN A 26 -4.34 37.47 -23.89
CA GLN A 26 -3.22 38.36 -24.23
C GLN A 26 -1.84 37.84 -23.79
N SER A 27 -1.79 36.77 -22.98
CA SER A 27 -0.54 36.18 -22.53
C SER A 27 0.29 35.63 -23.69
N GLN A 28 1.61 35.73 -23.60
CA GLN A 28 2.57 35.19 -24.57
C GLN A 28 3.48 34.17 -23.86
N ARG A 29 3.80 33.05 -24.53
CA ARG A 29 4.70 32.02 -24.00
C ARG A 29 6.06 32.09 -24.68
N LEU A 30 7.12 32.00 -23.89
CA LEU A 30 8.49 31.94 -24.38
C LEU A 30 9.22 30.76 -23.72
N PHE A 31 9.90 29.97 -24.54
CA PHE A 31 10.75 28.88 -24.08
C PHE A 31 12.21 29.31 -24.08
N PHE A 32 12.96 28.91 -23.04
CA PHE A 32 14.39 29.18 -22.93
C PHE A 32 15.15 27.97 -22.39
N ARG A 33 16.41 27.80 -22.81
CA ARG A 33 17.38 26.89 -22.16
C ARG A 33 18.51 27.63 -21.46
N GLN A 34 18.79 28.85 -21.90
CA GLN A 34 19.83 29.72 -21.36
C GLN A 34 19.32 31.16 -21.38
N GLN A 35 19.68 31.94 -20.35
CA GLN A 35 19.32 33.36 -20.25
C GLN A 35 20.43 34.23 -20.86
N ASP A 36 20.73 34.01 -22.14
CA ASP A 36 21.76 34.73 -22.88
C ASP A 36 21.24 36.02 -23.54
N ALA A 37 22.13 36.75 -24.23
CA ALA A 37 21.77 37.96 -24.96
C ALA A 37 20.68 37.71 -26.02
N ALA A 38 20.65 36.52 -26.63
CA ALA A 38 19.67 36.17 -27.65
C ALA A 38 18.28 35.93 -27.04
N PHE A 39 18.20 35.26 -25.89
CA PHE A 39 16.96 35.13 -25.13
C PHE A 39 16.44 36.49 -24.66
N ARG A 40 17.33 37.33 -24.14
CA ARG A 40 17.00 38.70 -23.70
C ARG A 40 16.43 39.55 -24.84
N GLN A 41 16.99 39.48 -26.04
CA GLN A 41 16.43 40.15 -27.22
C GLN A 41 15.04 39.63 -27.59
N LYS A 42 14.82 38.31 -27.52
CA LYS A 42 13.49 37.70 -27.75
C LYS A 42 12.47 38.15 -26.71
N LEU A 43 12.87 38.21 -25.44
CA LEU A 43 12.04 38.70 -24.34
C LEU A 43 11.64 40.16 -24.57
N LEU A 44 12.62 41.03 -24.86
CA LEU A 44 12.39 42.45 -25.14
C LEU A 44 11.46 42.70 -26.33
N ALA A 45 11.54 41.86 -27.36
CA ALA A 45 10.67 41.94 -28.54
C ALA A 45 9.19 41.63 -28.22
N CYS A 46 8.92 40.89 -27.13
CA CYS A 46 7.57 40.52 -26.72
C CYS A 46 6.90 41.56 -25.80
N ILE A 47 7.69 42.51 -25.26
CA ILE A 47 7.23 43.52 -24.30
C ILE A 47 6.96 44.83 -25.03
N LYS A 48 5.70 45.28 -25.00
CA LYS A 48 5.27 46.53 -25.62
C LYS A 48 5.10 47.65 -24.61
N SER A 49 4.78 47.29 -23.37
CA SER A 49 4.51 48.19 -22.25
C SER A 49 5.80 48.53 -21.49
N ASP A 50 5.80 49.64 -20.73
CA ASP A 50 6.95 50.01 -19.88
C ASP A 50 7.12 49.06 -18.69
N HIS A 51 6.05 48.36 -18.29
CA HIS A 51 6.05 47.32 -17.27
C HIS A 51 5.39 46.04 -17.81
N PHE A 52 5.81 44.86 -17.35
CA PHE A 52 5.22 43.59 -17.77
C PHE A 52 5.19 42.56 -16.64
N PHE A 53 4.19 41.69 -16.67
CA PHE A 53 4.10 40.57 -15.76
C PHE A 53 4.89 39.37 -16.28
N LEU A 54 5.59 38.73 -15.35
CA LEU A 54 6.37 37.53 -15.56
C LEU A 54 5.78 36.38 -14.74
N VAL A 55 5.51 35.28 -15.42
CA VAL A 55 4.98 34.04 -14.84
C VAL A 55 5.91 32.91 -15.25
N ALA A 56 6.49 32.19 -14.29
CA ALA A 56 7.31 31.02 -14.60
C ALA A 56 6.43 29.77 -14.86
N GLY A 57 6.98 28.80 -15.60
CA GLY A 57 6.26 27.64 -16.13
C GLY A 57 5.62 26.74 -15.07
N ALA A 58 6.20 26.72 -13.88
CA ALA A 58 5.75 25.95 -12.73
C ALA A 58 4.61 26.60 -11.92
N HIS A 59 4.16 27.81 -12.29
CA HIS A 59 3.07 28.48 -11.56
C HIS A 59 1.70 28.18 -12.16
N LEU A 60 0.82 27.65 -11.32
CA LEU A 60 -0.61 27.67 -11.55
C LEU A 60 -1.17 28.97 -10.99
N VAL A 61 -1.65 29.87 -11.86
CA VAL A 61 -2.18 31.17 -11.43
C VAL A 61 -3.48 30.98 -10.66
N ALA A 62 -3.55 31.52 -9.44
CA ALA A 62 -4.71 31.40 -8.55
C ALA A 62 -5.98 31.92 -9.25
N HIS A 63 -7.12 31.27 -8.98
CA HIS A 63 -8.37 31.54 -9.71
C HIS A 63 -8.89 32.99 -9.50
N ASP A 64 -8.63 33.57 -8.34
CA ASP A 64 -9.03 34.92 -7.93
C ASP A 64 -7.94 35.99 -8.17
N PHE A 65 -6.78 35.60 -8.70
CA PHE A 65 -5.72 36.55 -9.05
C PHE A 65 -6.02 37.27 -10.36
N SER A 66 -5.74 38.57 -10.38
CA SER A 66 -5.85 39.44 -11.55
C SER A 66 -4.56 40.19 -11.80
N PHE A 67 -4.10 40.25 -13.05
CA PHE A 67 -2.91 40.99 -13.48
C PHE A 67 -3.13 42.51 -13.55
N ALA A 68 -3.62 43.11 -12.47
CA ALA A 68 -3.77 44.54 -12.31
C ALA A 68 -2.52 45.12 -11.63
N PRO A 69 -1.87 46.16 -12.18
CA PRO A 69 -0.74 46.79 -11.52
C PRO A 69 -1.16 47.53 -10.23
N PRO A 70 -0.25 47.70 -9.26
CA PRO A 70 -0.43 48.62 -8.14
C PRO A 70 -0.71 50.06 -8.60
N HIS A 71 -1.36 50.87 -7.76
CA HIS A 71 -1.69 52.26 -8.09
C HIS A 71 -0.46 53.18 -8.21
N ASP A 72 0.60 52.90 -7.45
CA ASP A 72 1.86 53.65 -7.45
C ASP A 72 2.98 52.82 -8.09
N LEU A 73 3.11 52.90 -9.41
CA LEU A 73 4.21 52.28 -10.15
C LEU A 73 5.42 53.22 -10.16
N GLU A 74 6.45 52.89 -9.38
CA GLU A 74 7.76 53.53 -9.51
C GLU A 74 8.55 52.90 -10.68
N ASP A 75 9.19 53.73 -11.49
CA ASP A 75 9.86 53.29 -12.72
C ASP A 75 10.93 52.20 -12.50
N ASP A 76 11.59 52.18 -11.34
CA ASP A 76 12.71 51.27 -11.02
C ASP A 76 12.31 50.09 -10.10
N THR A 77 11.04 49.94 -9.76
CA THR A 77 10.59 49.00 -8.73
C THR A 77 9.99 47.74 -9.33
N VAL A 78 10.47 46.59 -8.86
CA VAL A 78 9.88 45.29 -9.18
C VAL A 78 8.93 44.85 -8.07
N PHE A 79 7.70 44.53 -8.44
CA PHE A 79 6.69 44.04 -7.51
C PHE A 79 6.58 42.52 -7.63
N VAL A 80 6.58 41.81 -6.52
CA VAL A 80 6.48 40.34 -6.52
C VAL A 80 5.39 39.90 -5.55
N TRP A 81 4.48 39.06 -6.01
CA TRP A 81 3.35 38.56 -5.24
C TRP A 81 3.69 37.26 -4.52
N GLN A 82 2.90 36.92 -3.50
CA GLN A 82 3.06 35.64 -2.82
C GLN A 82 2.62 34.48 -3.73
N SER A 83 3.34 33.38 -3.64
CA SER A 83 2.95 32.07 -4.15
C SER A 83 2.79 31.12 -2.98
N ARG A 84 1.78 30.26 -3.03
CA ARG A 84 1.66 29.13 -2.10
C ARG A 84 2.66 28.06 -2.48
N ASN A 85 3.42 27.60 -1.49
CA ASN A 85 4.32 26.46 -1.61
C ASN A 85 3.60 25.21 -1.07
N PRO A 86 3.40 24.14 -1.86
CA PRO A 86 2.73 22.92 -1.42
C PRO A 86 3.55 22.09 -0.41
N LEU A 87 4.82 22.44 -0.16
CA LEU A 87 5.72 21.71 0.75
C LEU A 87 5.36 21.77 2.24
N PHE A 88 4.78 22.87 2.67
CA PHE A 88 4.45 23.14 4.06
C PHE A 88 3.09 23.83 4.04
N HIS A 89 2.09 23.24 4.69
CA HIS A 89 0.78 23.87 4.82
C HIS A 89 0.98 25.32 5.32
N ASP A 90 0.53 26.29 4.52
CA ASP A 90 0.58 27.75 4.71
C ASP A 90 1.91 28.52 4.58
N LEU A 91 2.97 27.98 3.95
CA LEU A 91 4.13 28.83 3.61
C LEU A 91 3.85 29.73 2.39
N LEU A 92 3.57 31.00 2.65
CA LEU A 92 3.45 32.05 1.64
C LEU A 92 4.83 32.62 1.30
N TYR A 93 5.23 32.46 0.04
CA TYR A 93 6.58 32.77 -0.40
C TYR A 93 6.57 33.79 -1.54
N HIS A 94 7.55 34.70 -1.57
CA HIS A 94 7.59 35.71 -2.62
C HIS A 94 8.65 35.46 -3.70
N PHE A 95 9.74 34.73 -3.45
CA PHE A 95 10.67 34.45 -4.55
C PHE A 95 10.04 33.38 -5.46
N TYR A 96 10.28 33.46 -6.77
CA TYR A 96 9.48 32.77 -7.80
C TYR A 96 8.03 33.23 -7.96
N GLY A 97 7.43 33.97 -7.01
CA GLY A 97 6.10 34.53 -7.19
C GLY A 97 5.95 35.32 -8.50
N ILE A 98 4.71 35.43 -8.98
CA ILE A 98 4.39 36.26 -10.15
C ILE A 98 4.97 37.66 -9.92
N ALA A 99 5.72 38.18 -10.89
CA ALA A 99 6.44 39.46 -10.76
C ALA A 99 5.99 40.47 -11.82
N LEU A 100 5.95 41.76 -11.47
CA LEU A 100 5.75 42.89 -12.38
C LEU A 100 7.06 43.68 -12.48
N LEU A 101 7.66 43.70 -13.66
CA LEU A 101 8.98 44.27 -13.89
C LEU A 101 8.93 45.48 -14.83
N PRO A 102 9.74 46.53 -14.59
CA PRO A 102 10.00 47.56 -15.58
C PRO A 102 10.88 47.02 -16.71
N LYS A 103 10.48 47.30 -17.95
CA LYS A 103 11.17 46.87 -19.17
C LYS A 103 12.61 47.36 -19.23
N HIS A 104 12.89 48.55 -18.70
CA HIS A 104 14.22 49.15 -18.78
C HIS A 104 15.28 48.38 -17.97
N LEU A 105 14.88 47.61 -16.93
CA LEU A 105 15.79 46.72 -16.19
C LEU A 105 16.32 45.58 -17.06
N LEU A 106 15.61 45.26 -18.15
CA LEU A 106 16.09 44.32 -19.17
C LEU A 106 17.03 45.00 -20.19
N LEU A 107 17.36 46.29 -20.07
CA LEU A 107 18.24 47.01 -21.00
C LEU A 107 19.68 47.18 -20.48
N SER A 108 19.96 46.89 -19.21
CA SER A 108 21.33 46.89 -18.65
C SER A 108 22.07 45.57 -18.86
N ASP A 109 23.38 45.63 -19.15
CA ASP A 109 24.22 44.45 -19.44
C ASP A 109 24.81 43.75 -18.21
N GLU A 110 24.85 44.42 -17.06
CA GLU A 110 25.67 43.95 -15.93
C GLU A 110 24.97 42.97 -14.97
N THR A 111 23.64 42.78 -15.06
CA THR A 111 22.87 42.05 -14.02
C THR A 111 21.65 41.24 -14.50
N PHE A 112 21.50 40.95 -15.80
CA PHE A 112 20.31 40.22 -16.26
C PHE A 112 20.32 38.73 -15.86
N THR A 113 19.55 38.39 -14.82
CA THR A 113 19.15 37.02 -14.50
C THR A 113 17.78 37.07 -13.83
N LEU A 114 16.83 36.35 -14.42
CA LEU A 114 15.47 36.20 -13.89
C LEU A 114 15.41 35.21 -12.71
N SER A 115 16.48 34.44 -12.53
CA SER A 115 16.58 33.42 -11.48
C SER A 115 16.91 34.00 -10.10
N PHE A 116 17.36 35.25 -10.03
CA PHE A 116 17.77 35.90 -8.78
C PHE A 116 17.09 37.28 -8.58
N PRO A 117 15.78 37.31 -8.27
CA PRO A 117 15.08 38.56 -7.97
C PRO A 117 15.79 39.41 -6.91
N ALA A 118 16.45 38.77 -5.93
CA ALA A 118 17.24 39.43 -4.87
C ALA A 118 18.35 40.36 -5.36
N LEU A 119 18.74 40.28 -6.64
CA LEU A 119 19.76 41.14 -7.23
C LEU A 119 19.21 42.44 -7.81
N TRP A 120 17.90 42.57 -7.96
CA TRP A 120 17.26 43.72 -8.59
C TRP A 120 17.38 45.00 -7.75
N PRO A 121 17.38 46.20 -8.38
CA PRO A 121 17.72 47.46 -7.71
C PRO A 121 16.73 47.87 -6.60
N LYS A 122 15.43 47.67 -6.84
CA LYS A 122 14.34 47.90 -5.88
C LYS A 122 13.29 46.78 -6.00
N LEU A 123 12.93 46.19 -4.86
CA LEU A 123 11.94 45.11 -4.75
C LEU A 123 10.84 45.53 -3.77
N THR A 124 9.60 45.31 -4.15
CA THR A 124 8.43 45.44 -3.28
C THR A 124 7.67 44.11 -3.23
N TRP A 125 7.48 43.60 -2.02
CA TRP A 125 6.72 42.38 -1.77
C TRP A 125 5.24 42.71 -1.61
N ILE A 126 4.37 42.00 -2.33
CA ILE A 126 2.93 42.16 -2.26
C ILE A 126 2.33 40.96 -1.52
N ASP A 127 1.81 41.21 -0.31
CA ASP A 127 1.17 40.21 0.56
C ASP A 127 -0.22 39.79 0.06
N ARG A 128 -0.26 39.24 -1.15
CA ARG A 128 -1.44 38.64 -1.78
C ARG A 128 -1.01 37.43 -2.60
N VAL A 129 -1.68 36.31 -2.36
CA VAL A 129 -1.43 35.05 -3.09
C VAL A 129 -1.85 35.20 -4.54
N ALA A 130 -0.94 34.90 -5.46
CA ALA A 130 -1.12 35.02 -6.90
C ALA A 130 -1.05 33.68 -7.65
N SER A 131 -0.42 32.67 -7.06
CA SER A 131 -0.23 31.36 -7.68
C SER A 131 0.02 30.27 -6.64
N ASP A 132 -0.19 29.03 -7.06
CA ASP A 132 0.35 27.83 -6.42
C ASP A 132 1.56 27.37 -7.24
N TYR A 133 2.67 27.07 -6.57
CA TYR A 133 3.93 26.68 -7.22
C TYR A 133 4.13 25.17 -7.12
N ASP A 134 4.07 24.46 -8.24
CA ASP A 134 4.17 23.00 -8.26
C ASP A 134 5.49 22.54 -8.90
N PHE A 135 6.37 21.95 -8.10
CA PHE A 135 7.75 21.59 -8.48
C PHE A 135 8.18 20.19 -8.03
N ALA A 136 7.27 19.41 -7.43
CA ALA A 136 7.56 18.12 -6.78
C ALA A 136 7.72 16.93 -7.74
N GLU A 137 7.61 17.15 -9.05
CA GLU A 137 7.48 16.06 -10.03
C GLU A 137 8.82 15.39 -10.40
N SER A 138 9.95 16.02 -10.07
CA SER A 138 11.27 15.41 -10.29
C SER A 138 12.29 15.85 -9.25
N PRO A 139 13.23 14.96 -8.85
CA PRO A 139 14.27 15.30 -7.88
C PRO A 139 15.15 16.48 -8.31
N PHE A 140 15.32 16.70 -9.62
CA PHE A 140 16.09 17.85 -10.12
C PHE A 140 15.33 19.16 -9.90
N TYR A 141 14.04 19.21 -10.25
CA TYR A 141 13.24 20.42 -10.10
C TYR A 141 12.97 20.76 -8.63
N GLY A 142 12.80 19.74 -7.79
CA GLY A 142 12.81 19.81 -6.32
C GLY A 142 14.08 20.45 -5.76
N TRP A 143 15.23 19.87 -6.10
CA TRP A 143 16.54 20.37 -5.70
C TRP A 143 16.82 21.79 -6.22
N ARG A 144 16.50 22.06 -7.49
CA ARG A 144 16.75 23.34 -8.17
C ARG A 144 15.99 24.49 -7.48
N ALA A 145 14.74 24.27 -7.13
CA ALA A 145 13.91 25.27 -6.47
C ALA A 145 14.51 25.66 -5.11
N ALA A 146 14.81 24.68 -4.26
CA ALA A 146 15.40 24.90 -2.95
C ALA A 146 16.83 25.48 -3.01
N PHE A 147 17.64 25.05 -3.97
CA PHE A 147 18.99 25.59 -4.21
C PHE A 147 18.94 27.10 -4.50
N LEU A 148 18.14 27.50 -5.48
CA LEU A 148 18.06 28.88 -5.91
C LEU A 148 17.34 29.77 -4.88
N GLU A 149 16.37 29.22 -4.15
CA GLU A 149 15.70 29.88 -3.02
C GLU A 149 16.68 30.20 -1.89
N THR A 150 17.44 29.20 -1.45
CA THR A 150 18.45 29.40 -0.39
C THR A 150 19.48 30.44 -0.82
N LEU A 151 19.88 30.43 -2.09
CA LEU A 151 20.84 31.39 -2.63
C LEU A 151 20.26 32.81 -2.67
N ASN A 152 18.98 32.97 -3.01
CA ASN A 152 18.28 34.26 -2.92
C ASN A 152 18.17 34.75 -1.46
N LEU A 153 17.85 33.88 -0.51
CA LEU A 153 17.79 34.22 0.93
C LEU A 153 19.17 34.65 1.46
N LEU A 154 20.24 33.99 1.03
CA LEU A 154 21.62 34.35 1.37
C LEU A 154 22.01 35.72 0.79
N ILE A 155 21.66 35.99 -0.46
CA ILE A 155 21.85 37.31 -1.11
C ILE A 155 21.14 38.40 -0.32
N CYS A 156 19.86 38.21 0.02
CA CYS A 156 19.08 39.19 0.79
C CYS A 156 19.70 39.46 2.16
N THR A 157 20.05 38.40 2.90
CA THR A 157 20.73 38.48 4.20
C THR A 157 22.02 39.32 4.13
N SER A 158 22.77 39.24 3.01
CA SER A 158 24.01 40.01 2.81
C SER A 158 23.83 41.47 2.37
N ARG A 159 22.67 41.84 1.79
CA ARG A 159 22.43 43.17 1.19
C ARG A 159 21.52 44.08 2.04
N THR A 160 20.73 43.53 2.96
CA THR A 160 19.74 44.29 3.74
C THR A 160 20.23 44.58 5.16
N ARG A 161 19.93 45.77 5.70
CA ARG A 161 20.20 46.10 7.12
C ARG A 161 19.30 45.35 8.11
N ASP A 162 18.11 44.92 7.68
CA ASP A 162 17.17 44.11 8.46
C ASP A 162 17.14 42.67 7.93
N ALA A 163 18.16 41.91 8.30
CA ALA A 163 18.38 40.55 7.81
C ALA A 163 17.53 39.48 8.55
N SER A 164 16.87 39.85 9.65
CA SER A 164 16.16 38.94 10.55
C SER A 164 15.12 38.02 9.87
N PRO A 165 14.19 38.53 9.03
CA PRO A 165 13.18 37.67 8.39
C PRO A 165 13.77 36.72 7.33
N TYR A 166 14.86 37.09 6.67
CA TYR A 166 15.54 36.25 5.68
C TYR A 166 16.41 35.19 6.36
N ALA A 167 17.09 35.56 7.45
CA ALA A 167 17.89 34.65 8.26
C ALA A 167 17.02 33.60 8.96
N ALA A 168 15.85 33.98 9.50
CA ALA A 168 14.91 33.03 10.09
C ALA A 168 14.38 32.01 9.06
N ARG A 169 14.11 32.46 7.83
CA ARG A 169 13.67 31.57 6.73
C ARG A 169 14.79 30.69 6.20
N LEU A 170 16.01 31.22 6.11
CA LEU A 170 17.20 30.43 5.80
C LEU A 170 17.42 29.35 6.85
N GLN A 171 17.27 29.69 8.14
CA GLN A 171 17.36 28.74 9.24
C GLN A 171 16.26 27.68 9.17
N PHE A 172 15.03 28.06 8.83
CA PHE A 172 13.92 27.12 8.63
C PHE A 172 14.21 26.07 7.54
N TRP A 173 14.81 26.47 6.42
CA TRP A 173 15.28 25.54 5.37
C TRP A 173 16.40 24.60 5.86
N LEU A 174 17.26 25.07 6.77
CA LEU A 174 18.34 24.27 7.36
C LEU A 174 17.84 23.31 8.46
N ASP A 175 16.79 23.67 9.20
CA ASP A 175 16.22 22.89 10.31
C ASP A 175 15.24 21.81 9.82
N ALA A 176 14.53 22.05 8.70
CA ALA A 176 13.66 21.08 8.03
C ALA A 176 14.40 19.78 7.60
N ALA A 177 15.74 19.77 7.65
CA ALA A 177 16.62 18.62 7.46
C ALA A 177 16.33 17.41 8.35
N HIS A 178 15.68 17.64 9.49
CA HIS A 178 15.59 16.64 10.56
C HIS A 178 14.23 15.92 10.66
N GLN A 179 13.22 16.28 9.85
CA GLN A 179 11.82 15.88 10.14
C GLN A 179 11.01 15.25 8.99
N ASN A 180 11.47 15.22 7.72
CA ASN A 180 10.66 14.70 6.59
C ASN A 180 11.39 13.69 5.69
N SER A 181 10.74 12.57 5.36
CA SER A 181 11.27 11.42 4.61
C SER A 181 10.65 11.25 3.21
N LEU A 182 10.57 12.31 2.43
CA LEU A 182 10.22 12.26 0.99
C LEU A 182 11.49 12.62 0.20
N THR A 183 11.93 11.78 -0.74
CA THR A 183 13.32 11.81 -1.25
C THR A 183 13.69 12.98 -2.17
N ASN A 184 12.70 13.70 -2.71
CA ASN A 184 12.96 14.95 -3.46
C ASN A 184 13.29 16.13 -2.51
N TRP A 185 12.98 16.00 -1.21
CA TRP A 185 13.03 17.09 -0.21
C TRP A 185 14.29 17.10 0.64
N ALA A 186 14.80 15.93 1.01
CA ALA A 186 16.14 15.80 1.62
C ALA A 186 17.23 16.45 0.74
N ARG A 187 17.01 16.47 -0.59
CA ARG A 187 17.87 17.11 -1.57
C ARG A 187 17.75 18.63 -1.59
N GLY A 188 16.55 19.17 -1.39
CA GLY A 188 16.37 20.62 -1.25
C GLY A 188 17.05 21.18 0.01
N VAL A 189 17.02 20.40 1.08
CA VAL A 189 17.80 20.67 2.30
C VAL A 189 19.31 20.56 2.05
N ALA A 190 19.79 19.52 1.36
CA ALA A 190 21.20 19.39 1.02
C ALA A 190 21.71 20.54 0.14
N ALA A 191 20.88 20.99 -0.81
CA ALA A 191 21.12 22.19 -1.60
C ALA A 191 21.24 23.43 -0.71
N ALA A 192 20.37 23.58 0.30
CA ALA A 192 20.42 24.70 1.24
C ALA A 192 21.71 24.69 2.09
N GLN A 193 22.09 23.53 2.61
CA GLN A 193 23.34 23.32 3.35
C GLN A 193 24.59 23.54 2.49
N MET A 194 24.53 23.24 1.19
CA MET A 194 25.62 23.51 0.25
C MET A 194 25.74 25.01 -0.04
N VAL A 195 24.62 25.69 -0.30
CA VAL A 195 24.60 27.13 -0.54
C VAL A 195 25.18 27.91 0.64
N ALA A 196 24.88 27.49 1.88
CA ALA A 196 25.40 28.10 3.10
C ALA A 196 26.93 28.02 3.26
N ARG A 197 27.62 27.15 2.49
CA ARG A 197 29.10 26.98 2.55
C ARG A 197 29.86 27.93 1.63
N TYR A 198 29.19 28.61 0.70
CA TYR A 198 29.88 29.50 -0.22
C TYR A 198 30.07 30.89 0.37
N THR A 199 31.27 31.45 0.18
CA THR A 199 31.69 32.75 0.71
C THR A 199 31.68 33.88 -0.32
N ASP A 200 31.70 33.58 -1.63
CA ASP A 200 31.61 34.58 -2.72
C ASP A 200 30.28 34.46 -3.49
N ILE A 201 29.32 35.28 -3.08
CA ILE A 201 27.96 35.30 -3.64
C ILE A 201 27.92 35.81 -5.11
N ARG A 202 28.89 36.64 -5.53
CA ARG A 202 28.91 37.22 -6.89
C ARG A 202 29.37 36.21 -7.94
N GLU A 203 30.27 35.31 -7.58
CA GLU A 203 30.72 34.23 -8.47
C GLU A 203 29.61 33.19 -8.68
N LEU A 204 28.87 32.84 -7.63
CA LEU A 204 27.79 31.84 -7.66
C LEU A 204 26.62 32.26 -8.55
N THR A 205 26.19 33.51 -8.42
CA THR A 205 25.05 34.04 -9.18
C THR A 205 25.33 34.10 -10.68
N ARG A 206 26.60 34.29 -11.08
CA ARG A 206 27.05 34.19 -12.48
C ARG A 206 27.14 32.75 -12.96
N ARG A 207 27.55 31.82 -12.09
CA ARG A 207 27.72 30.39 -12.41
C ARG A 207 26.39 29.64 -12.54
N TYR A 208 25.41 29.95 -11.68
CA TYR A 208 24.15 29.21 -11.59
C TYR A 208 22.95 29.95 -12.20
N SER A 209 23.20 30.92 -13.09
CA SER A 209 22.18 31.49 -13.98
C SER A 209 21.90 30.60 -15.20
N ASP A 210 22.72 29.58 -15.44
CA ASP A 210 22.58 28.57 -16.50
C ASP A 210 22.01 27.25 -15.94
N GLU A 211 20.92 26.78 -16.55
CA GLU A 211 20.25 25.53 -16.21
C GLU A 211 21.17 24.31 -16.43
N ALA A 212 22.05 24.35 -17.44
CA ALA A 212 23.03 23.30 -17.65
C ALA A 212 24.07 23.22 -16.51
N CYS A 213 24.37 24.36 -15.87
CA CYS A 213 25.26 24.39 -14.72
C CYS A 213 24.56 23.91 -13.45
N LEU A 214 23.29 24.27 -13.26
CA LEU A 214 22.45 23.73 -12.18
C LEU A 214 22.29 22.21 -12.29
N GLU A 215 22.08 21.68 -13.49
CA GLU A 215 22.03 20.24 -13.73
C GLU A 215 23.38 19.59 -13.42
N LYS A 216 24.51 20.17 -13.86
CA LYS A 216 25.85 19.63 -13.56
C LYS A 216 26.14 19.63 -12.05
N GLU A 217 25.72 20.67 -11.34
CA GLU A 217 25.90 20.78 -9.89
C GLU A 217 24.98 19.81 -9.14
N PHE A 218 23.73 19.68 -9.57
CA PHE A 218 22.80 18.66 -9.09
C PHE A 218 23.39 17.25 -9.22
N GLN A 219 24.02 16.93 -10.37
CA GLN A 219 24.68 15.64 -10.58
C GLN A 219 25.92 15.44 -9.69
N THR A 220 26.53 16.53 -9.20
CA THR A 220 27.68 16.50 -8.28
C THR A 220 27.21 16.31 -6.84
N ASP A 221 26.15 17.02 -6.44
CA ASP A 221 25.49 16.87 -5.14
C ASP A 221 24.87 15.47 -4.96
N ARG A 222 24.28 14.92 -6.03
CA ARG A 222 23.80 13.52 -6.11
C ARG A 222 24.86 12.48 -5.72
N ARG A 223 26.15 12.81 -5.85
CA ARG A 223 27.27 11.91 -5.48
C ARG A 223 27.74 12.12 -4.05
N MET A 224 27.46 13.26 -3.42
CA MET A 224 27.92 13.60 -2.06
C MET A 224 26.90 13.29 -0.96
N VAL A 225 25.59 13.38 -1.25
CA VAL A 225 24.52 13.18 -0.27
C VAL A 225 24.17 11.70 -0.05
N GLY A 226 24.61 10.80 -0.93
CA GLY A 226 24.40 9.35 -0.77
C GLY A 226 22.92 8.95 -0.77
N ASP A 227 22.35 8.68 -1.94
CA ASP A 227 21.04 8.03 -2.04
C ASP A 227 21.12 6.61 -1.43
N GLN A 228 20.69 6.48 -0.19
CA GLN A 228 19.81 5.39 0.20
C GLN A 228 18.38 5.87 -0.10
N ASP A 229 17.64 5.05 -0.83
CA ASP A 229 16.20 5.11 -1.06
C ASP A 229 15.66 5.99 -2.22
N GLU A 230 14.80 5.36 -3.03
CA GLU A 230 13.81 5.87 -4.00
C GLU A 230 14.10 6.06 -5.51
N LYS A 231 15.25 5.70 -6.10
CA LYS A 231 15.29 5.54 -7.58
C LYS A 231 15.95 4.27 -8.09
N SER A 232 15.36 3.12 -7.74
CA SER A 232 15.43 1.91 -8.59
C SER A 232 14.26 0.94 -8.39
N GLN A 233 13.11 1.39 -7.89
CA GLN A 233 11.90 0.59 -7.95
C GLN A 233 11.20 0.78 -9.31
N GLY A 234 11.86 0.31 -10.37
CA GLY A 234 11.10 -0.23 -11.50
C GLY A 234 10.54 -1.61 -11.11
N PRO A 235 9.80 -2.28 -12.00
CA PRO A 235 9.28 -3.66 -11.78
C PRO A 235 10.37 -4.68 -11.34
N VAL A 236 11.63 -4.30 -11.55
CA VAL A 236 12.87 -4.99 -11.20
C VAL A 236 13.18 -4.96 -9.69
N SER A 237 12.80 -3.95 -8.89
CA SER A 237 13.14 -4.03 -7.46
C SER A 237 12.22 -4.99 -6.71
N GLU A 238 10.91 -4.98 -6.98
CA GLU A 238 9.96 -5.79 -6.22
C GLU A 238 10.21 -7.29 -6.44
N ARG A 239 10.46 -7.68 -7.70
CA ARG A 239 10.70 -9.09 -8.07
C ARG A 239 12.12 -9.62 -7.76
N TYR A 240 13.15 -8.78 -7.69
CA TYR A 240 14.52 -9.21 -7.35
C TYR A 240 14.89 -8.99 -5.88
N SER A 241 14.30 -7.98 -5.23
CA SER A 241 14.24 -7.98 -3.77
C SER A 241 13.57 -9.26 -3.30
N ALA A 242 12.68 -9.88 -4.06
CA ALA A 242 12.04 -11.15 -3.73
C ALA A 242 13.01 -12.33 -3.44
N LEU A 243 14.19 -12.33 -4.07
CA LEU A 243 15.23 -13.36 -3.88
C LEU A 243 16.44 -12.85 -3.08
N GLY A 244 16.28 -11.75 -2.34
CA GLY A 244 17.35 -11.13 -1.56
C GLY A 244 18.37 -10.34 -2.39
N MET A 245 18.11 -10.06 -3.68
CA MET A 245 18.97 -9.19 -4.49
C MET A 245 18.52 -7.73 -4.42
N ASN A 246 19.33 -6.89 -3.80
CA ASN A 246 19.15 -5.44 -3.82
C ASN A 246 19.96 -4.83 -4.97
N VAL A 247 19.31 -4.02 -5.81
CA VAL A 247 19.97 -3.28 -6.90
C VAL A 247 19.88 -1.79 -6.65
N ARG A 248 21.04 -1.14 -6.49
CA ARG A 248 21.17 0.30 -6.22
C ARG A 248 21.98 0.98 -7.30
N PRO A 249 21.44 1.92 -8.08
CA PRO A 249 22.24 2.71 -9.01
C PRO A 249 23.21 3.61 -8.24
N ILE A 250 24.47 3.62 -8.66
CA ILE A 250 25.57 4.35 -8.01
C ILE A 250 26.19 5.41 -8.95
N GLY A 251 25.61 5.60 -10.12
CA GLY A 251 26.05 6.55 -11.14
C GLY A 251 25.34 6.34 -12.47
N ARG A 252 25.66 7.16 -13.48
CA ARG A 252 25.11 6.98 -14.84
C ARG A 252 25.54 5.62 -15.39
N GLY A 253 24.56 4.75 -15.60
CA GLY A 253 24.75 3.41 -16.13
C GLY A 253 25.66 2.54 -15.28
N LYS A 254 25.67 2.75 -13.96
CA LYS A 254 26.38 1.90 -13.00
C LYS A 254 25.47 1.53 -11.86
N TYR A 255 25.45 0.25 -11.52
CA TYR A 255 24.58 -0.35 -10.53
C TYR A 255 25.44 -1.15 -9.54
N TYR A 256 25.04 -1.10 -8.29
CA TYR A 256 25.53 -1.91 -7.20
C TYR A 256 24.51 -3.00 -6.93
N PHE A 257 24.95 -4.24 -6.99
CA PHE A 257 24.13 -5.43 -6.76
C PHE A 257 24.58 -6.06 -5.45
N ASN A 258 23.64 -6.33 -4.55
CA ASN A 258 23.89 -6.98 -3.27
C ASN A 258 22.92 -8.14 -3.09
N SER A 259 23.43 -9.37 -3.10
CA SER A 259 22.67 -10.55 -2.70
C SER A 259 22.81 -10.74 -1.19
N GLU A 260 21.71 -10.60 -0.46
CA GLU A 260 21.65 -10.82 0.98
C GLU A 260 21.79 -12.31 1.34
N LEU A 261 21.34 -13.22 0.46
CA LEU A 261 21.46 -14.67 0.63
C LEU A 261 22.89 -15.17 0.50
N THR A 262 23.66 -14.68 -0.48
CA THR A 262 25.05 -15.12 -0.69
C THR A 262 26.07 -14.18 -0.07
N HIS A 263 25.62 -13.04 0.46
CA HIS A 263 26.45 -11.92 0.93
C HIS A 263 27.37 -11.34 -0.15
N ILE A 264 27.05 -11.56 -1.44
CA ILE A 264 27.86 -11.12 -2.56
C ILE A 264 27.48 -9.72 -2.98
N ARG A 265 28.51 -8.89 -3.17
CA ARG A 265 28.39 -7.49 -3.54
C ARG A 265 29.19 -7.26 -4.82
N THR A 266 28.51 -6.85 -5.88
CA THR A 266 29.16 -6.59 -7.17
C THR A 266 28.70 -5.29 -7.80
N MET A 267 29.48 -4.81 -8.76
CA MET A 267 29.24 -3.60 -9.52
C MET A 267 28.94 -4.01 -10.96
N GLY A 268 27.93 -3.43 -11.57
CA GLY A 268 27.63 -3.61 -12.99
C GLY A 268 27.18 -2.33 -13.66
N ASP A 269 26.76 -2.45 -14.90
CA ASP A 269 26.38 -1.36 -15.79
C ASP A 269 24.94 -1.50 -16.32
N ASP A 270 24.52 -0.62 -17.23
CA ASP A 270 23.18 -0.68 -17.85
C ASP A 270 22.94 -1.99 -18.61
N GLU A 271 24.00 -2.60 -19.16
CA GLU A 271 23.90 -3.87 -19.86
C GLU A 271 23.61 -4.99 -18.85
N LEU A 272 24.34 -5.04 -17.73
CA LEU A 272 24.07 -5.97 -16.64
C LEU A 272 22.70 -5.73 -15.99
N TYR A 273 22.32 -4.48 -15.76
CA TYR A 273 21.00 -4.16 -15.21
C TYR A 273 19.87 -4.60 -16.14
N SER A 274 19.99 -4.30 -17.45
CA SER A 274 19.04 -4.75 -18.47
C SER A 274 18.97 -6.27 -18.56
N LEU A 275 20.10 -6.95 -18.41
CA LEU A 275 20.15 -8.41 -18.35
C LEU A 275 19.37 -8.93 -17.14
N LEU A 276 19.53 -8.28 -15.99
CA LEU A 276 18.84 -8.66 -14.77
C LEU A 276 17.36 -8.28 -14.73
N GLN A 277 16.80 -7.52 -15.68
CA GLN A 277 15.36 -7.16 -15.61
C GLN A 277 14.42 -8.32 -15.92
N HIS A 278 14.90 -9.32 -16.65
CA HIS A 278 14.08 -10.40 -17.22
C HIS A 278 14.55 -11.80 -16.84
N CYS A 279 15.58 -11.94 -15.99
CA CYS A 279 16.11 -13.26 -15.62
C CYS A 279 15.04 -14.20 -15.03
N GLY A 280 14.01 -13.68 -14.35
CA GLY A 280 12.97 -14.48 -13.73
C GLY A 280 11.90 -15.01 -14.70
N ASP A 281 11.94 -14.59 -15.97
CA ASP A 281 10.97 -15.00 -16.98
C ASP A 281 11.44 -16.23 -17.80
N PHE A 282 12.59 -16.84 -17.44
CA PHE A 282 13.22 -17.92 -18.20
C PHE A 282 13.75 -19.05 -17.33
N ASP A 283 13.48 -20.28 -17.78
CA ASP A 283 13.91 -21.51 -17.09
C ASP A 283 15.40 -21.84 -17.26
N ASP A 284 16.05 -21.27 -18.28
CA ASP A 284 17.46 -21.54 -18.58
C ASP A 284 18.23 -20.34 -19.14
N VAL A 285 19.57 -20.45 -19.08
CA VAL A 285 20.51 -19.42 -19.53
C VAL A 285 20.34 -19.10 -21.02
N HIS A 286 20.02 -20.10 -21.84
CA HIS A 286 19.90 -19.96 -23.29
C HIS A 286 18.65 -19.15 -23.65
N GLY A 287 17.48 -19.49 -23.09
CA GLY A 287 16.23 -18.78 -23.28
C GLY A 287 16.33 -17.33 -22.82
N HIS A 288 16.96 -17.08 -21.67
CA HIS A 288 17.20 -15.73 -21.19
C HIS A 288 18.10 -14.92 -22.12
N ALA A 289 19.24 -15.50 -22.53
CA ALA A 289 20.15 -14.82 -23.46
C ALA A 289 19.49 -14.56 -24.82
N LEU A 290 18.64 -15.47 -25.29
CA LEU A 290 17.96 -15.37 -26.57
C LEU A 290 16.93 -14.22 -26.54
N HIS A 291 16.12 -14.18 -25.48
CA HIS A 291 15.14 -13.13 -25.30
C HIS A 291 15.80 -11.76 -25.19
N HIS A 292 16.82 -11.62 -24.33
CA HIS A 292 17.54 -10.36 -24.16
C HIS A 292 18.11 -9.85 -25.49
N CYS A 293 18.75 -10.74 -26.26
CA CYS A 293 19.26 -10.39 -27.58
C CYS A 293 18.16 -10.04 -28.59
N SER A 294 17.01 -10.71 -28.53
CA SER A 294 15.85 -10.42 -29.39
C SER A 294 15.25 -9.04 -29.08
N VAL A 295 15.15 -8.66 -27.80
CA VAL A 295 14.64 -7.34 -27.35
C VAL A 295 15.61 -6.24 -27.76
N GLN A 296 16.92 -6.45 -27.58
CA GLN A 296 17.94 -5.50 -28.04
C GLN A 296 17.90 -5.33 -29.56
N SER A 297 17.74 -6.43 -30.30
CA SER A 297 17.57 -6.40 -31.76
C SER A 297 16.32 -5.63 -32.15
N LYS A 298 15.17 -5.88 -31.50
CA LYS A 298 13.91 -5.18 -31.76
C LYS A 298 14.02 -3.67 -31.48
N ARG A 299 14.65 -3.28 -30.37
CA ARG A 299 14.91 -1.87 -30.01
C ARG A 299 15.81 -1.19 -31.03
N LEU A 300 16.89 -1.85 -31.47
CA LEU A 300 17.77 -1.35 -32.51
C LEU A 300 17.02 -1.15 -33.83
N PHE A 301 16.20 -2.13 -34.23
CA PHE A 301 15.37 -2.05 -35.43
C PHE A 301 14.31 -0.95 -35.35
N GLN A 302 13.65 -0.77 -34.20
CA GLN A 302 12.70 0.32 -33.96
C GLN A 302 13.39 1.70 -34.00
N ALA A 303 14.57 1.85 -33.40
CA ALA A 303 15.36 3.07 -33.47
C ALA A 303 15.77 3.39 -34.91
N VAL A 304 16.21 2.38 -35.68
CA VAL A 304 16.53 2.52 -37.11
C VAL A 304 15.28 2.87 -37.93
N ALA A 305 14.12 2.32 -37.61
CA ALA A 305 12.85 2.65 -38.27
C ALA A 305 12.35 4.07 -37.97
N GLN A 306 12.73 4.64 -36.82
CA GLN A 306 12.42 6.01 -36.41
C GLN A 306 13.44 7.05 -36.89
N MET A 307 14.63 6.60 -37.34
CA MET A 307 15.65 7.47 -37.90
C MET A 307 15.23 8.03 -39.27
N HIS A 308 14.98 9.34 -39.36
CA HIS A 308 14.83 10.07 -40.62
C HIS A 308 16.19 10.24 -41.33
N VAL A 309 16.73 9.18 -41.93
CA VAL A 309 18.00 9.24 -42.66
C VAL A 309 17.76 9.28 -44.18
N CYS A 310 18.35 10.28 -44.84
CA CYS A 310 18.21 10.58 -46.28
C CYS A 310 18.95 9.62 -47.24
N SER A 311 19.33 8.40 -46.83
CA SER A 311 20.04 7.49 -47.74
C SER A 311 19.05 6.72 -48.64
N ARG A 312 19.30 6.71 -49.96
CA ARG A 312 18.47 6.00 -50.96
C ARG A 312 18.39 4.48 -50.69
N LEU A 313 19.41 3.90 -50.05
CA LEU A 313 19.46 2.49 -49.72
C LEU A 313 18.50 2.12 -48.57
N LEU A 314 18.43 2.91 -47.47
CA LEU A 314 17.56 2.58 -46.34
C LEU A 314 16.06 2.62 -46.70
N LYS A 315 15.64 3.49 -47.63
CA LYS A 315 14.24 3.59 -48.07
C LYS A 315 13.75 2.33 -48.79
N ILE A 316 14.64 1.56 -49.42
CA ILE A 316 14.33 0.29 -50.08
C ILE A 316 14.13 -0.83 -49.04
N PHE A 317 14.92 -0.80 -47.96
CA PHE A 317 14.85 -1.79 -46.87
C PHE A 317 13.83 -1.45 -45.77
N LEU A 318 13.35 -0.20 -45.68
CA LEU A 318 12.41 0.27 -44.66
C LEU A 318 11.12 -0.58 -44.53
N PRO A 319 10.47 -1.01 -45.64
CA PRO A 319 9.31 -1.90 -45.57
C PRO A 319 9.66 -3.28 -45.00
N PHE A 320 10.83 -3.82 -45.35
CA PHE A 320 11.34 -5.09 -44.83
C PHE A 320 11.65 -4.98 -43.33
N ILE A 321 12.35 -3.91 -42.91
CA ILE A 321 12.63 -3.57 -41.51
C ILE A 321 11.36 -3.43 -40.67
N LYS A 322 10.32 -2.78 -41.20
CA LYS A 322 9.00 -2.65 -40.53
C LYS A 322 8.23 -3.96 -40.44
N THR A 323 8.46 -4.89 -41.37
CA THR A 323 7.82 -6.22 -41.37
C THR A 323 8.53 -7.13 -40.35
N CYS A 324 9.86 -7.18 -40.36
CA CYS A 324 10.64 -7.93 -39.37
C CYS A 324 10.40 -7.42 -37.93
N ALA A 325 10.28 -6.11 -37.71
CA ALA A 325 10.02 -5.55 -36.38
C ALA A 325 8.64 -5.93 -35.78
N ARG A 326 7.73 -6.51 -36.59
CA ARG A 326 6.40 -6.99 -36.17
C ARG A 326 6.36 -8.48 -35.87
N ASP A 327 7.26 -9.29 -36.45
CA ASP A 327 7.32 -10.73 -36.20
C ASP A 327 8.11 -11.06 -34.91
N SER A 328 7.78 -12.16 -34.26
CA SER A 328 8.41 -12.63 -33.01
C SER A 328 9.80 -13.25 -33.20
N ASP A 329 10.17 -13.64 -34.42
CA ASP A 329 11.42 -14.36 -34.73
C ASP A 329 12.44 -13.44 -35.43
N MET A 330 13.00 -12.50 -34.66
CA MET A 330 14.10 -11.64 -35.15
C MET A 330 15.43 -12.42 -35.20
N PRO A 331 16.24 -12.28 -36.26
CA PRO A 331 17.56 -12.90 -36.32
C PRO A 331 18.47 -12.32 -35.23
N VAL A 332 18.95 -13.20 -34.35
CA VAL A 332 19.84 -12.85 -33.24
C VAL A 332 21.29 -12.90 -33.69
N ASP A 333 22.08 -11.87 -33.34
CA ASP A 333 23.54 -11.90 -33.56
C ASP A 333 24.18 -12.99 -32.68
N GLU A 334 24.74 -14.02 -33.30
CA GLU A 334 25.38 -15.16 -32.62
C GLU A 334 26.49 -14.70 -31.66
N ASN A 335 27.23 -13.63 -31.99
CA ASN A 335 28.28 -13.12 -31.11
C ASN A 335 27.71 -12.40 -29.89
N ALA A 336 26.62 -11.63 -30.06
CA ALA A 336 25.91 -11.02 -28.94
C ALA A 336 25.31 -12.09 -28.04
N PHE A 337 24.66 -13.10 -28.62
CA PHE A 337 24.10 -14.23 -27.89
C PHE A 337 25.15 -14.98 -27.06
N ALA A 338 26.32 -15.28 -27.63
CA ALA A 338 27.41 -15.93 -26.93
C ALA A 338 27.95 -15.06 -25.76
N ARG A 339 28.08 -13.74 -25.95
CA ARG A 339 28.47 -12.82 -24.87
C ARG A 339 27.44 -12.77 -23.75
N THR A 340 26.16 -12.63 -24.09
CA THR A 340 25.05 -12.59 -23.11
C THR A 340 24.97 -13.89 -22.32
N THR A 341 25.10 -15.05 -22.99
CA THR A 341 25.15 -16.37 -22.35
C THR A 341 26.29 -16.47 -21.34
N ALA A 342 27.49 -15.99 -21.71
CA ALA A 342 28.64 -15.98 -20.82
C ALA A 342 28.43 -15.04 -19.62
N SER A 343 27.82 -13.87 -19.82
CA SER A 343 27.49 -12.92 -18.75
C SER A 343 26.49 -13.51 -17.76
N VAL A 344 25.37 -14.09 -18.22
CA VAL A 344 24.39 -14.75 -17.34
C VAL A 344 25.04 -15.90 -16.56
N SER A 345 25.85 -16.73 -17.25
CA SER A 345 26.57 -17.85 -16.60
C SER A 345 27.54 -17.36 -15.52
N ARG A 346 28.21 -16.23 -15.75
CA ARG A 346 29.11 -15.61 -14.78
C ARG A 346 28.36 -15.09 -13.56
N LEU A 347 27.19 -14.47 -13.73
CA LEU A 347 26.37 -13.99 -12.62
C LEU A 347 25.87 -15.13 -11.72
N ILE A 348 25.57 -16.28 -12.31
CA ILE A 348 25.24 -17.50 -11.57
C ILE A 348 26.47 -18.01 -10.81
N ALA A 349 27.63 -18.09 -11.47
CA ALA A 349 28.87 -18.54 -10.84
C ALA A 349 29.33 -17.62 -9.70
N ASP A 350 29.13 -16.31 -9.87
CA ASP A 350 29.41 -15.28 -8.89
C ASP A 350 28.30 -15.20 -7.82
N GLY A 351 27.28 -16.07 -7.81
CA GLY A 351 26.21 -16.10 -6.81
C GLY A 351 25.37 -14.83 -6.71
N VAL A 352 25.38 -14.03 -7.78
CA VAL A 352 24.56 -12.84 -7.96
C VAL A 352 23.17 -13.29 -8.39
N LEU A 353 23.06 -14.15 -9.39
CA LEU A 353 21.81 -14.83 -9.75
C LEU A 353 21.73 -16.19 -9.08
N LEU A 354 20.58 -16.50 -8.50
CA LEU A 354 20.30 -17.80 -7.90
C LEU A 354 19.24 -18.51 -8.73
N SER A 355 19.49 -19.77 -9.07
CA SER A 355 18.45 -20.61 -9.64
C SER A 355 17.43 -20.98 -8.56
N ASP A 356 16.16 -21.16 -8.92
CA ASP A 356 15.13 -21.65 -8.01
C ASP A 356 15.52 -22.97 -7.35
N SER A 357 16.21 -23.85 -8.07
CA SER A 357 16.73 -25.11 -7.51
C SER A 357 17.74 -24.88 -6.37
N PHE A 358 18.56 -23.83 -6.45
CA PHE A 358 19.47 -23.44 -5.37
C PHE A 358 18.68 -22.93 -4.16
N VAL A 359 17.73 -22.01 -4.38
CA VAL A 359 16.92 -21.42 -3.32
C VAL A 359 16.07 -22.49 -2.62
N LYS A 360 15.39 -23.35 -3.39
CA LYS A 360 14.62 -24.50 -2.88
C LYS A 360 15.49 -25.41 -2.03
N ARG A 361 16.71 -25.73 -2.49
CA ARG A 361 17.65 -26.57 -1.75
C ARG A 361 18.07 -25.93 -0.43
N GLU A 362 18.40 -24.65 -0.41
CA GLU A 362 18.86 -23.98 0.82
C GLU A 362 17.71 -23.80 1.83
N ILE A 363 16.51 -23.43 1.38
CA ILE A 363 15.32 -23.40 2.25
C ILE A 363 15.00 -24.80 2.77
N PHE A 364 14.98 -25.81 1.90
CA PHE A 364 14.76 -27.20 2.29
C PHE A 364 15.79 -27.67 3.31
N ARG A 365 17.07 -27.32 3.11
CA ARG A 365 18.13 -27.64 4.06
C ARG A 365 17.91 -26.99 5.41
N PHE A 366 17.55 -25.71 5.44
CA PHE A 366 17.20 -25.00 6.66
C PHE A 366 16.06 -25.72 7.40
N ILE A 367 14.97 -26.03 6.69
CA ILE A 367 13.77 -26.67 7.25
C ILE A 367 14.06 -28.07 7.83
N VAL A 368 14.86 -28.88 7.13
CA VAL A 368 15.07 -30.31 7.46
C VAL A 368 16.23 -30.53 8.43
N PHE A 369 17.31 -29.74 8.34
CA PHE A 369 18.53 -29.96 9.11
C PHE A 369 18.67 -29.05 10.34
N ASP A 370 18.02 -27.88 10.37
CA ASP A 370 18.05 -26.98 11.54
C ASP A 370 16.90 -27.33 12.49
N ARG A 371 17.11 -28.41 13.26
CA ARG A 371 16.07 -28.95 14.16
C ARG A 371 15.93 -28.08 15.41
N ASP A 372 14.79 -27.41 15.52
CA ASP A 372 14.29 -27.04 16.83
C ASP A 372 13.56 -28.24 17.46
N SER A 373 14.30 -29.07 18.19
CA SER A 373 13.75 -30.22 18.93
C SER A 373 12.98 -29.82 20.19
N SER A 374 12.79 -28.52 20.47
CA SER A 374 12.24 -28.03 21.74
C SER A 374 10.71 -27.96 21.81
N LYS A 375 9.98 -28.12 20.69
CA LYS A 375 8.51 -28.20 20.68
C LYS A 375 8.08 -29.62 20.32
N SER A 376 7.76 -30.42 21.34
CA SER A 376 7.53 -31.87 21.23
C SER A 376 6.10 -32.34 21.54
N ASP A 377 5.09 -31.48 21.52
CA ASP A 377 3.68 -31.92 21.66
C ASP A 377 2.86 -31.36 20.49
N ASP A 378 1.94 -32.18 19.96
CA ASP A 378 0.93 -31.70 19.02
C ASP A 378 0.16 -30.56 19.71
N PRO A 379 0.22 -29.32 19.19
CA PRO A 379 -0.41 -28.17 19.83
C PRO A 379 -1.91 -28.40 19.98
N MET A 380 -2.41 -28.42 21.23
CA MET A 380 -3.81 -28.66 21.51
C MET A 380 -4.60 -27.35 21.40
N VAL A 381 -5.56 -27.31 20.48
CA VAL A 381 -6.56 -26.22 20.41
C VAL A 381 -7.54 -26.35 21.57
N GLN A 382 -7.71 -25.29 22.36
CA GLN A 382 -8.52 -25.31 23.57
C GLN A 382 -10.01 -25.04 23.30
N SER A 383 -10.32 -24.19 22.31
CA SER A 383 -11.71 -23.75 22.09
C SER A 383 -12.05 -23.42 20.64
N ILE A 384 -13.32 -23.66 20.31
CA ILE A 384 -13.98 -23.15 19.10
C ILE A 384 -14.92 -22.04 19.54
N ASN A 385 -14.73 -20.85 18.98
CA ASN A 385 -15.38 -19.61 19.41
C ASN A 385 -16.28 -19.06 18.30
N ILE A 386 -17.54 -18.79 18.62
CA ILE A 386 -18.55 -18.36 17.65
C ILE A 386 -19.17 -17.03 18.13
N PRO A 387 -18.85 -15.88 17.51
CA PRO A 387 -19.61 -14.66 17.70
C PRO A 387 -20.98 -14.78 17.03
N THR A 388 -22.03 -14.26 17.67
CA THR A 388 -23.39 -14.30 17.11
C THR A 388 -24.21 -13.06 17.46
N LYS A 389 -25.20 -12.76 16.62
CA LYS A 389 -26.16 -11.67 16.86
C LYS A 389 -27.49 -11.95 16.15
N ASN A 390 -28.55 -12.15 16.94
CA ASN A 390 -29.94 -12.33 16.51
C ASN A 390 -30.12 -13.48 15.47
N ARG A 391 -29.40 -14.59 15.61
CA ARG A 391 -29.32 -15.68 14.61
C ARG A 391 -29.38 -17.11 15.20
N PRO A 392 -30.36 -17.44 16.06
CA PRO A 392 -30.40 -18.73 16.77
C PRO A 392 -30.38 -19.97 15.88
N HIS A 393 -31.05 -19.93 14.73
CA HIS A 393 -31.07 -21.05 13.79
C HIS A 393 -29.71 -21.30 13.13
N LEU A 394 -29.00 -20.24 12.74
CA LEU A 394 -27.68 -20.35 12.10
C LEU A 394 -26.65 -20.81 13.12
N LEU A 395 -26.65 -20.19 14.32
CA LEU A 395 -25.78 -20.57 15.42
C LEU A 395 -25.93 -22.06 15.77
N LYS A 396 -27.16 -22.57 15.89
CA LYS A 396 -27.40 -23.99 16.16
C LYS A 396 -26.75 -24.89 15.11
N ARG A 397 -26.94 -24.55 13.82
CA ARG A 397 -26.39 -25.33 12.70
C ARG A 397 -24.85 -25.31 12.71
N ALA A 398 -24.24 -24.14 12.93
CA ALA A 398 -22.80 -24.02 13.06
C ALA A 398 -22.29 -24.88 14.23
N LEU A 399 -22.84 -24.68 15.43
CA LEU A 399 -22.50 -25.43 16.64
C LEU A 399 -22.61 -26.95 16.43
N GLU A 400 -23.72 -27.44 15.87
CA GLU A 400 -23.90 -28.87 15.59
C GLU A 400 -22.83 -29.43 14.66
N SER A 401 -22.47 -28.69 13.61
CA SER A 401 -21.48 -29.14 12.63
C SER A 401 -20.06 -29.21 13.20
N TYR A 402 -19.60 -28.17 13.90
CA TYR A 402 -18.26 -28.15 14.51
C TYR A 402 -18.14 -29.12 15.68
N ALA A 403 -19.19 -29.24 16.52
CA ALA A 403 -19.21 -30.19 17.62
C ALA A 403 -19.18 -31.64 17.13
N GLN A 404 -19.90 -31.93 16.04
CA GLN A 404 -19.87 -33.24 15.40
C GLN A 404 -18.47 -33.59 14.87
N ASN A 405 -17.82 -32.68 14.16
CA ASN A 405 -16.46 -32.90 13.63
C ASN A 405 -15.46 -33.09 14.78
N ALA A 406 -15.47 -32.22 15.79
CA ALA A 406 -14.60 -32.35 16.96
C ALA A 406 -14.79 -33.69 17.68
N ALA A 407 -16.03 -34.13 17.91
CA ALA A 407 -16.33 -35.41 18.54
C ALA A 407 -15.90 -36.61 17.67
N LEU A 408 -16.06 -36.53 16.35
CA LEU A 408 -15.66 -37.58 15.41
C LEU A 408 -14.13 -37.83 15.45
N HIS A 409 -13.35 -36.76 15.55
CA HIS A 409 -11.88 -36.82 15.59
C HIS A 409 -11.28 -36.84 17.01
N GLY A 410 -12.12 -36.96 18.04
CA GLY A 410 -11.65 -37.14 19.42
C GLY A 410 -11.13 -35.86 20.10
N HIS A 411 -11.49 -34.68 19.61
CA HIS A 411 -11.10 -33.40 20.20
C HIS A 411 -11.98 -33.02 21.39
N HIS A 412 -11.33 -32.61 22.50
CA HIS A 412 -11.99 -32.14 23.73
C HIS A 412 -11.95 -30.61 23.84
N VAL A 413 -12.56 -29.92 22.88
CA VAL A 413 -12.61 -28.45 22.83
C VAL A 413 -13.74 -27.87 23.69
N VAL A 414 -13.57 -26.63 24.14
CA VAL A 414 -14.65 -25.81 24.69
C VAL A 414 -15.39 -25.12 23.55
N LEU A 415 -16.72 -25.27 23.50
CA LEU A 415 -17.59 -24.48 22.61
C LEU A 415 -17.93 -23.15 23.30
N ASN A 416 -17.39 -22.04 22.79
CA ASN A 416 -17.61 -20.72 23.35
C ASN A 416 -18.46 -19.86 22.42
N VAL A 417 -19.55 -19.28 22.95
CA VAL A 417 -20.42 -18.36 22.20
C VAL A 417 -20.35 -16.98 22.82
N VAL A 418 -20.00 -15.97 22.00
CA VAL A 418 -20.06 -14.56 22.38
C VAL A 418 -21.25 -13.91 21.69
N ASP A 419 -22.25 -13.55 22.48
CA ASP A 419 -23.55 -13.12 21.99
C ASP A 419 -23.71 -11.58 22.08
N ASP A 420 -23.89 -10.92 20.94
CA ASP A 420 -24.26 -9.50 20.83
C ASP A 420 -25.73 -9.31 20.42
N SER A 421 -26.55 -10.36 20.56
CA SER A 421 -28.00 -10.28 20.36
C SER A 421 -28.62 -9.29 21.35
N THR A 422 -29.64 -8.58 20.86
CA THR A 422 -30.37 -7.57 21.64
C THR A 422 -31.77 -8.05 22.03
N ASP A 423 -32.26 -9.12 21.41
CA ASP A 423 -33.56 -9.68 21.68
C ASP A 423 -33.48 -10.81 22.72
N THR A 424 -34.28 -10.70 23.79
CA THR A 424 -34.20 -11.62 24.93
C THR A 424 -34.57 -13.06 24.57
N VAL A 425 -35.46 -13.25 23.59
CA VAL A 425 -35.90 -14.57 23.13
C VAL A 425 -34.76 -15.28 22.38
N GLY A 426 -34.15 -14.61 21.41
CA GLY A 426 -33.00 -15.10 20.64
C GLY A 426 -31.79 -15.39 21.52
N MET A 427 -31.51 -14.56 22.53
CA MET A 427 -30.47 -14.84 23.52
C MET A 427 -30.74 -16.15 24.30
N LEU A 428 -31.98 -16.37 24.73
CA LEU A 428 -32.37 -17.61 25.41
C LEU A 428 -32.24 -18.81 24.48
N GLU A 429 -32.71 -18.69 23.24
CA GLU A 429 -32.58 -19.74 22.21
C GLU A 429 -31.12 -20.06 21.91
N ASN A 430 -30.25 -19.05 21.77
CA ASN A 430 -28.81 -19.23 21.58
C ASN A 430 -28.19 -20.05 22.72
N ARG A 431 -28.48 -19.67 23.96
CA ARG A 431 -27.99 -20.38 25.16
C ARG A 431 -28.51 -21.81 25.22
N LEU A 432 -29.79 -22.05 24.92
CA LEU A 432 -30.39 -23.39 24.92
C LEU A 432 -29.82 -24.27 23.80
N ASN A 433 -29.61 -23.70 22.60
CA ASN A 433 -28.99 -24.40 21.48
C ASN A 433 -27.57 -24.84 21.83
N LEU A 434 -26.75 -23.94 22.38
CA LEU A 434 -25.42 -24.27 22.87
C LEU A 434 -25.45 -25.39 23.92
N GLN A 435 -26.33 -25.29 24.92
CA GLN A 435 -26.47 -26.32 25.95
C GLN A 435 -26.86 -27.68 25.37
N ALA A 436 -27.80 -27.71 24.42
CA ALA A 436 -28.26 -28.93 23.79
C ALA A 436 -27.14 -29.60 22.97
N VAL A 437 -26.38 -28.82 22.19
CA VAL A 437 -25.26 -29.33 21.38
C VAL A 437 -24.14 -29.85 22.28
N ALA A 438 -23.72 -29.07 23.29
CA ALA A 438 -22.68 -29.46 24.23
C ALA A 438 -23.00 -30.78 24.94
N ARG A 439 -24.25 -30.95 25.40
CA ARG A 439 -24.71 -32.21 26.00
C ARG A 439 -24.70 -33.37 25.00
N ARG A 440 -25.16 -33.14 23.76
CA ARG A 440 -25.24 -34.18 22.73
C ARG A 440 -23.87 -34.76 22.38
N TYR A 441 -22.85 -33.91 22.31
CA TYR A 441 -21.49 -34.31 21.91
C TYR A 441 -20.53 -34.44 23.10
N ASN A 442 -21.02 -34.34 24.35
CA ASN A 442 -20.21 -34.41 25.56
C ASN A 442 -19.02 -33.43 25.57
N LEU A 443 -19.30 -32.18 25.18
CA LEU A 443 -18.33 -31.08 25.15
C LEU A 443 -18.63 -30.07 26.26
N THR A 444 -17.60 -29.35 26.69
CA THR A 444 -17.76 -28.20 27.57
C THR A 444 -18.27 -27.00 26.77
N ALA A 445 -19.16 -26.21 27.36
CA ALA A 445 -19.67 -25.01 26.71
C ALA A 445 -19.67 -23.78 27.61
N ARG A 446 -19.48 -22.62 26.98
CA ARG A 446 -19.46 -21.33 27.63
C ARG A 446 -20.24 -20.31 26.82
N TYR A 447 -21.02 -19.50 27.52
CA TYR A 447 -21.85 -18.46 26.91
C TYR A 447 -21.57 -17.12 27.57
N THR A 448 -21.25 -16.13 26.73
CA THR A 448 -20.91 -14.77 27.13
C THR A 448 -21.92 -13.80 26.52
N SER A 449 -22.74 -13.18 27.36
CA SER A 449 -23.71 -12.17 26.94
C SER A 449 -23.09 -10.78 26.86
N ARG A 450 -23.84 -9.82 26.29
CA ARG A 450 -23.49 -8.40 26.35
C ARG A 450 -23.37 -7.87 27.80
N ASP A 451 -24.22 -8.32 28.71
CA ASP A 451 -24.17 -7.93 30.12
C ASP A 451 -22.92 -8.48 30.83
N ASP A 452 -22.48 -9.68 30.46
CA ASP A 452 -21.24 -10.26 31.01
C ASP A 452 -20.01 -9.46 30.55
N ARG A 453 -20.01 -8.99 29.29
CA ARG A 453 -18.96 -8.10 28.76
C ARG A 453 -18.94 -6.74 29.43
N GLU A 454 -20.10 -6.16 29.74
CA GLU A 454 -20.21 -4.90 30.50
C GLU A 454 -19.66 -5.04 31.93
N LYS A 455 -19.99 -6.15 32.62
CA LYS A 455 -19.42 -6.46 33.94
C LYS A 455 -17.91 -6.64 33.86
N PHE A 456 -17.42 -7.32 32.83
CA PHE A 456 -15.99 -7.52 32.62
C PHE A 456 -15.26 -6.21 32.32
N ALA A 457 -15.84 -5.32 31.51
CA ALA A 457 -15.31 -3.97 31.30
C ALA A 457 -15.19 -3.18 32.62
N THR A 458 -16.16 -3.33 33.52
CA THR A 458 -16.11 -2.75 34.86
C THR A 458 -15.01 -3.37 35.72
N SER A 459 -14.77 -4.68 35.60
CA SER A 459 -13.68 -5.36 36.30
C SER A 459 -12.30 -4.90 35.81
N LEU A 460 -12.10 -4.78 34.49
CA LEU A 460 -10.89 -4.18 33.92
C LEU A 460 -10.68 -2.74 34.40
N HIS A 461 -11.76 -1.96 34.47
CA HIS A 461 -11.69 -0.59 34.98
C HIS A 461 -11.21 -0.49 36.43
N ARG A 462 -11.64 -1.42 37.30
CA ARG A 462 -11.18 -1.47 38.71
C ARG A 462 -9.68 -1.76 38.83
N LEU A 463 -9.05 -2.27 37.78
CA LEU A 463 -7.60 -2.50 37.70
C LEU A 463 -6.83 -1.33 37.08
N GLY A 464 -7.49 -0.18 36.86
CA GLY A 464 -6.83 1.09 36.51
C GLY A 464 -7.01 1.54 35.05
N ILE A 465 -7.68 0.75 34.21
CA ILE A 465 -7.90 1.10 32.80
C ILE A 465 -9.14 2.03 32.68
N PRO A 466 -9.14 3.08 31.84
CA PRO A 466 -10.32 3.93 31.71
C PRO A 466 -11.54 3.16 31.16
N LEU A 467 -12.68 3.28 31.85
CA LEU A 467 -13.88 2.49 31.56
C LEU A 467 -14.39 2.67 30.13
N GLU A 468 -14.24 3.85 29.55
CA GLU A 468 -14.68 4.14 28.18
C GLU A 468 -13.94 3.29 27.14
N TYR A 469 -12.64 3.03 27.31
CA TYR A 469 -11.87 2.19 26.40
C TYR A 469 -12.13 0.71 26.64
N CYS A 470 -12.33 0.29 27.90
CA CYS A 470 -12.80 -1.07 28.20
C CYS A 470 -14.15 -1.37 27.53
N ARG A 471 -15.10 -0.43 27.63
CA ARG A 471 -16.42 -0.55 26.98
C ARG A 471 -16.31 -0.51 25.47
N PHE A 472 -15.54 0.42 24.90
CA PHE A 472 -15.34 0.50 23.46
C PHE A 472 -14.77 -0.81 22.90
N CYS A 473 -13.75 -1.37 23.56
CA CYS A 473 -13.12 -2.64 23.19
C CYS A 473 -14.10 -3.82 23.20
N LEU A 474 -14.90 -3.97 24.25
CA LEU A 474 -15.73 -5.16 24.49
C LEU A 474 -17.17 -5.06 23.95
N LEU A 475 -17.67 -3.84 23.77
CA LEU A 475 -19.08 -3.58 23.45
C LEU A 475 -19.30 -2.76 22.18
N GLY A 476 -18.22 -2.23 21.58
CA GLY A 476 -18.24 -1.33 20.44
C GLY A 476 -18.89 0.02 20.77
N GLU A 477 -19.47 0.66 19.77
CA GLU A 477 -20.20 1.92 19.92
C GLU A 477 -21.71 1.71 19.70
N ARG A 478 -22.54 2.30 20.56
CA ARG A 478 -23.98 1.99 20.65
C ARG A 478 -24.76 2.31 19.38
N TYR A 479 -24.38 3.39 18.69
CA TYR A 479 -25.08 3.89 17.50
C TYR A 479 -24.51 3.35 16.18
N LEU A 480 -23.56 2.43 16.24
CA LEU A 480 -23.04 1.72 15.08
C LEU A 480 -23.58 0.28 15.05
N ASP A 481 -23.99 -0.17 13.86
CA ASP A 481 -24.68 -1.44 13.70
C ASP A 481 -23.73 -2.65 13.75
N CYS A 482 -22.55 -2.52 13.14
CA CYS A 482 -21.53 -3.55 13.10
C CYS A 482 -20.57 -3.41 14.28
N LYS A 483 -20.53 -4.43 15.14
CA LYS A 483 -19.70 -4.50 16.36
C LYS A 483 -19.06 -5.89 16.51
N MET A 484 -18.82 -6.56 15.39
CA MET A 484 -18.31 -7.93 15.38
C MET A 484 -16.91 -8.00 16.01
N GLY A 485 -16.03 -7.05 15.67
CA GLY A 485 -14.71 -6.96 16.28
C GLY A 485 -14.73 -6.81 17.80
N ALA A 486 -15.74 -6.16 18.40
CA ALA A 486 -15.86 -6.11 19.87
C ALA A 486 -16.14 -7.50 20.48
N SER A 487 -16.91 -8.33 19.78
CA SER A 487 -17.15 -9.73 20.16
C SER A 487 -15.88 -10.56 20.00
N ARG A 488 -15.08 -10.31 18.95
CA ARG A 488 -13.78 -10.96 18.76
C ARG A 488 -12.74 -10.53 19.80
N ASN A 489 -12.70 -9.27 20.19
CA ASN A 489 -11.85 -8.78 21.29
C ASN A 489 -12.22 -9.43 22.63
N THR A 490 -13.52 -9.71 22.84
CA THR A 490 -13.97 -10.48 24.00
C THR A 490 -13.39 -11.89 23.97
N ILE A 491 -13.40 -12.55 22.81
CA ILE A 491 -12.78 -13.87 22.64
C ILE A 491 -11.28 -13.78 22.98
N GLN A 492 -10.53 -12.86 22.36
CA GLN A 492 -9.08 -12.70 22.60
C GLN A 492 -8.74 -12.46 24.08
N LEU A 493 -9.45 -11.56 24.77
CA LEU A 493 -9.19 -11.31 26.20
C LEU A 493 -9.55 -12.50 27.10
N GLN A 494 -10.37 -13.42 26.61
CA GLN A 494 -10.76 -14.63 27.32
C GLN A 494 -9.78 -15.79 27.07
N SER A 495 -9.23 -15.88 25.86
CA SER A 495 -8.37 -16.96 25.39
C SER A 495 -6.87 -16.71 25.56
N ILE A 496 -6.49 -15.66 26.30
CA ILE A 496 -5.07 -15.31 26.47
C ILE A 496 -4.24 -16.52 26.90
N GLY A 497 -3.19 -16.80 26.13
CA GLY A 497 -2.28 -17.93 26.33
C GLY A 497 -2.75 -19.26 25.71
N GLU A 498 -3.85 -19.27 24.97
CA GLU A 498 -4.44 -20.47 24.35
C GLU A 498 -4.27 -20.45 22.83
N LEU A 499 -4.41 -21.63 22.21
CA LEU A 499 -4.61 -21.81 20.78
C LEU A 499 -6.11 -21.97 20.54
N ILE A 500 -6.68 -21.07 19.76
CA ILE A 500 -8.13 -21.04 19.57
C ILE A 500 -8.51 -21.06 18.10
N ILE A 501 -9.74 -21.45 17.83
CA ILE A 501 -10.37 -21.27 16.52
C ILE A 501 -11.55 -20.32 16.69
N GLN A 502 -11.71 -19.35 15.79
CA GLN A 502 -12.91 -18.54 15.64
C GLN A 502 -13.59 -18.88 14.31
N VAL A 503 -14.93 -19.03 14.33
CA VAL A 503 -15.75 -19.28 13.14
C VAL A 503 -17.04 -18.48 13.19
N ASP A 504 -17.57 -18.07 12.05
CA ASP A 504 -18.83 -17.32 11.99
C ASP A 504 -20.06 -18.22 12.16
N ASP A 505 -21.15 -17.67 12.71
CA ASP A 505 -22.39 -18.40 12.98
C ASP A 505 -23.16 -18.84 11.72
N ASP A 506 -22.79 -18.34 10.55
CA ASP A 506 -23.31 -18.73 9.24
C ASP A 506 -22.39 -19.67 8.45
N THR A 507 -21.38 -20.24 9.11
CA THR A 507 -20.55 -21.32 8.55
C THR A 507 -21.02 -22.71 8.99
N GLU A 508 -20.68 -23.72 8.18
CA GLU A 508 -20.88 -25.13 8.52
C GLU A 508 -19.54 -25.85 8.37
N CYS A 509 -19.18 -26.69 9.34
CA CYS A 509 -18.00 -27.57 9.32
C CYS A 509 -18.19 -28.73 8.32
N ARG A 510 -18.37 -28.38 7.05
CA ARG A 510 -18.39 -29.29 5.91
C ARG A 510 -17.05 -29.17 5.20
N CYS A 511 -16.07 -29.88 5.72
CA CYS A 511 -14.73 -29.88 5.15
C CYS A 511 -14.75 -30.53 3.75
N VAL A 512 -14.23 -29.83 2.76
CA VAL A 512 -14.04 -30.34 1.40
C VAL A 512 -12.57 -30.13 1.03
N GLN A 513 -11.96 -31.11 0.37
CA GLN A 513 -10.59 -30.95 -0.12
C GLN A 513 -10.55 -29.86 -1.20
N SER A 514 -9.50 -29.04 -1.19
CA SER A 514 -9.31 -28.00 -2.18
C SER A 514 -9.36 -28.56 -3.61
N PRO A 515 -10.07 -27.92 -4.55
CA PRO A 515 -9.97 -28.28 -5.95
C PRO A 515 -8.54 -28.05 -6.42
N PHE A 516 -8.01 -28.94 -7.25
CA PHE A 516 -6.62 -28.90 -7.71
C PHE A 516 -5.59 -29.07 -6.57
N CYS A 517 -5.95 -29.76 -5.49
CA CYS A 517 -5.04 -30.04 -4.39
C CYS A 517 -3.74 -30.70 -4.89
N THR A 518 -2.60 -30.18 -4.45
CA THR A 518 -1.27 -30.76 -4.66
C THR A 518 -0.66 -31.16 -3.32
N ASP A 519 0.41 -31.96 -3.37
CA ASP A 519 1.17 -32.41 -2.18
C ASP A 519 2.40 -31.53 -1.89
N GLN A 520 2.41 -30.31 -2.44
CA GLN A 520 3.47 -29.31 -2.27
C GLN A 520 3.22 -28.45 -1.01
N VAL A 521 4.26 -27.70 -0.63
CA VAL A 521 4.17 -26.59 0.32
C VAL A 521 4.59 -25.32 -0.41
N ALA A 522 3.71 -24.33 -0.47
CA ALA A 522 3.96 -23.06 -1.16
C ALA A 522 4.39 -21.97 -0.18
N LEU A 523 5.37 -21.18 -0.59
CA LEU A 523 5.75 -19.92 0.04
C LEU A 523 5.27 -18.77 -0.86
N CYS A 524 4.29 -18.02 -0.39
CA CYS A 524 3.56 -17.06 -1.22
C CYS A 524 3.50 -15.68 -0.55
N ALA A 525 3.96 -14.63 -1.23
CA ALA A 525 4.06 -13.26 -0.73
C ALA A 525 2.96 -12.34 -1.29
N HIS A 526 2.40 -12.61 -2.48
CA HIS A 526 1.52 -11.67 -3.16
C HIS A 526 0.09 -12.20 -3.39
N LYS A 527 -0.11 -13.49 -3.70
CA LYS A 527 -1.43 -14.05 -4.06
C LYS A 527 -1.75 -15.38 -3.38
N ILE A 528 -2.41 -15.32 -2.22
CA ILE A 528 -2.78 -16.54 -1.48
C ILE A 528 -3.86 -17.36 -2.19
N PHE A 529 -5.02 -16.74 -2.45
CA PHE A 529 -6.23 -17.49 -2.81
C PHE A 529 -6.46 -17.54 -4.32
N ASP A 530 -6.83 -18.72 -4.80
CA ASP A 530 -7.50 -18.92 -6.08
C ASP A 530 -9.02 -19.00 -5.91
N TYR A 531 -9.73 -18.79 -7.03
CA TYR A 531 -11.19 -18.68 -7.05
C TYR A 531 -11.81 -19.53 -8.16
N ILE A 532 -12.97 -20.11 -7.88
CA ILE A 532 -13.93 -20.62 -8.88
C ILE A 532 -15.25 -19.88 -8.67
N PHE A 533 -15.80 -19.31 -9.73
CA PHE A 533 -17.10 -18.65 -9.71
C PHE A 533 -18.19 -19.61 -10.18
N HIS A 534 -19.31 -19.66 -9.47
CA HIS A 534 -20.42 -20.56 -9.77
C HIS A 534 -21.67 -19.77 -10.12
N PRO A 535 -22.26 -19.91 -11.31
CA PRO A 535 -23.60 -19.42 -11.58
C PRO A 535 -24.62 -19.99 -10.58
N GLU A 536 -25.55 -19.16 -10.10
CA GLU A 536 -26.53 -19.55 -9.07
C GLU A 536 -27.37 -20.79 -9.46
N ASP A 537 -27.66 -20.94 -10.75
CA ASP A 537 -28.43 -22.06 -11.32
C ASP A 537 -27.66 -23.38 -11.38
N THR A 538 -26.35 -23.35 -11.15
CA THR A 538 -25.45 -24.51 -11.25
C THR A 538 -24.68 -24.83 -9.97
N PHE A 539 -24.72 -23.94 -8.97
CA PHE A 539 -23.99 -24.15 -7.72
C PHE A 539 -24.59 -25.34 -6.95
N ASP A 540 -23.77 -26.36 -6.76
CA ASP A 540 -24.13 -27.53 -5.96
C ASP A 540 -23.55 -27.42 -4.55
N ALA A 541 -24.42 -27.23 -3.56
CA ALA A 541 -24.04 -27.20 -2.15
C ALA A 541 -23.83 -28.60 -1.55
N THR A 542 -23.99 -29.67 -2.33
CA THR A 542 -23.94 -31.07 -1.88
C THR A 542 -22.57 -31.73 -2.04
N SER A 543 -21.53 -30.98 -2.43
CA SER A 543 -20.15 -31.46 -2.53
C SER A 543 -19.80 -32.47 -1.44
N GLU A 544 -19.21 -33.60 -1.85
CA GLU A 544 -18.83 -34.68 -0.95
C GLU A 544 -17.89 -34.13 0.14
N CYS A 545 -18.28 -34.32 1.39
CA CYS A 545 -17.45 -33.92 2.51
C CYS A 545 -16.26 -34.88 2.60
N ALA A 546 -15.05 -34.32 2.71
CA ALA A 546 -13.88 -35.08 3.09
C ALA A 546 -13.99 -35.48 4.56
N ASP A 547 -13.48 -36.67 4.90
CA ASP A 547 -13.22 -37.06 6.29
C ASP A 547 -11.98 -36.32 6.79
N ALA A 548 -12.17 -35.05 7.15
CA ALA A 548 -11.09 -34.14 7.52
C ALA A 548 -11.29 -33.58 8.93
N ASP A 549 -10.23 -33.70 9.73
CA ASP A 549 -10.15 -33.19 11.09
C ASP A 549 -9.98 -31.66 11.08
N PHE A 550 -11.08 -30.91 11.22
CA PHE A 550 -11.06 -29.45 11.16
C PHE A 550 -10.16 -28.83 12.23
N VAL A 551 -10.23 -29.34 13.46
CA VAL A 551 -9.40 -28.84 14.57
C VAL A 551 -7.94 -29.20 14.34
N GLY A 552 -7.67 -30.44 13.91
CA GLY A 552 -6.33 -30.91 13.56
C GLY A 552 -5.69 -30.11 12.42
N LEU A 553 -6.45 -29.72 11.40
CA LEU A 553 -5.97 -28.89 10.30
C LEU A 553 -5.45 -27.53 10.77
N HIS A 554 -6.16 -26.86 11.68
CA HIS A 554 -5.67 -25.62 12.28
C HIS A 554 -4.48 -25.87 13.21
N ALA A 555 -4.59 -26.88 14.09
CA ALA A 555 -3.58 -27.24 15.08
C ALA A 555 -2.22 -27.55 14.43
N GLN A 556 -2.22 -28.28 13.31
CA GLN A 556 -1.01 -28.70 12.60
C GLN A 556 -0.05 -27.55 12.29
N LEU A 557 -0.58 -26.35 12.05
CA LEU A 557 0.20 -25.18 11.66
C LEU A 557 0.34 -24.15 12.79
N LEU A 558 -0.60 -24.06 13.73
CA LEU A 558 -0.57 -23.02 14.76
C LEU A 558 0.66 -23.13 15.65
N SER A 559 1.33 -21.98 15.85
CA SER A 559 2.58 -21.84 16.63
C SER A 559 3.76 -22.66 16.11
N ALA A 560 3.62 -23.33 14.97
CA ALA A 560 4.68 -24.03 14.28
C ALA A 560 5.65 -23.01 13.67
N ASN A 561 6.95 -23.20 13.89
CA ASN A 561 7.96 -22.59 13.04
C ASN A 561 8.09 -23.43 11.75
N ILE A 562 8.79 -22.91 10.74
CA ILE A 562 8.90 -23.66 9.47
C ILE A 562 9.66 -24.99 9.62
N THR A 563 10.49 -25.11 10.67
CA THR A 563 11.27 -26.31 10.98
C THR A 563 10.47 -27.34 11.80
N ALA A 564 9.18 -27.08 12.07
CA ALA A 564 8.35 -27.98 12.86
C ALA A 564 8.13 -29.33 12.16
N PRO A 565 8.07 -30.45 12.91
CA PRO A 565 7.83 -31.79 12.35
C PRO A 565 6.58 -31.88 11.47
N ALA A 566 5.53 -31.14 11.84
CA ALA A 566 4.27 -31.07 11.09
C ALA A 566 4.44 -30.59 9.65
N LEU A 567 5.33 -29.63 9.41
CA LEU A 567 5.65 -29.11 8.07
C LEU A 567 6.68 -29.99 7.36
N GLN A 568 7.64 -30.55 8.08
CA GLN A 568 8.64 -31.48 7.53
C GLN A 568 7.99 -32.74 6.92
N HIS A 569 6.89 -33.22 7.49
CA HIS A 569 6.17 -34.37 6.93
C HIS A 569 5.66 -34.11 5.51
N HIS A 570 5.28 -32.85 5.21
CA HIS A 570 4.88 -32.44 3.87
C HIS A 570 6.09 -32.20 2.96
N LEU A 571 7.19 -31.69 3.51
CA LEU A 571 8.43 -31.41 2.78
C LEU A 571 9.41 -32.60 2.80
N THR A 572 9.08 -33.69 2.11
CA THR A 572 9.97 -34.86 1.98
C THR A 572 11.11 -34.68 0.98
N SER A 573 11.05 -33.67 0.12
CA SER A 573 12.10 -33.32 -0.85
C SER A 573 11.99 -31.85 -1.27
N GLU A 574 13.09 -31.25 -1.74
CA GLU A 574 13.11 -29.87 -2.25
C GLU A 574 12.14 -29.63 -3.42
N LYS A 575 11.76 -30.68 -4.16
CA LYS A 575 10.77 -30.60 -5.26
C LYS A 575 9.34 -30.34 -4.79
N LYS A 576 9.06 -30.61 -3.52
CA LYS A 576 7.75 -30.33 -2.91
C LYS A 576 7.62 -28.88 -2.47
N LEU A 577 8.70 -28.10 -2.50
CA LEU A 577 8.65 -26.69 -2.17
C LEU A 577 8.32 -25.88 -3.44
N ASP A 578 7.23 -25.13 -3.36
CA ASP A 578 6.84 -24.13 -4.34
C ASP A 578 7.25 -22.74 -3.82
N ILE A 579 8.01 -22.00 -4.65
CA ILE A 579 8.53 -20.67 -4.33
C ILE A 579 8.23 -19.68 -5.46
N ASP A 580 7.31 -20.01 -6.36
CA ASP A 580 7.05 -19.23 -7.57
C ASP A 580 6.56 -17.80 -7.24
N ASP A 581 6.01 -17.59 -6.04
CA ASP A 581 5.55 -16.30 -5.53
C ASP A 581 6.23 -15.89 -4.19
N ILE A 582 7.49 -16.26 -3.94
CA ILE A 582 8.21 -15.84 -2.73
C ILE A 582 8.81 -14.42 -2.86
N ASP A 583 8.90 -13.67 -1.76
CA ASP A 583 9.71 -12.44 -1.67
C ASP A 583 10.78 -12.43 -0.55
N SER A 584 11.63 -11.38 -0.45
CA SER A 584 12.68 -11.36 0.60
C SER A 584 12.12 -11.14 1.97
N ALA A 585 11.00 -10.44 2.11
CA ALA A 585 10.39 -10.22 3.41
C ALA A 585 9.92 -11.57 3.96
N LEU A 586 9.20 -12.34 3.15
CA LEU A 586 8.79 -13.69 3.46
C LEU A 586 10.01 -14.61 3.66
N LEU A 587 11.00 -14.56 2.77
CA LEU A 587 12.20 -15.38 2.87
C LEU A 587 12.95 -15.16 4.19
N LYS A 588 13.09 -13.91 4.64
CA LYS A 588 13.71 -13.56 5.93
C LYS A 588 12.92 -14.13 7.09
N LYS A 589 11.59 -14.02 7.06
CA LYS A 589 10.72 -14.53 8.14
C LYS A 589 10.71 -16.05 8.20
N VAL A 590 10.65 -16.74 7.05
CA VAL A 590 10.68 -18.21 7.04
C VAL A 590 12.05 -18.76 7.42
N THR A 591 13.13 -18.04 7.15
CA THR A 591 14.49 -18.42 7.58
C THR A 591 14.86 -17.88 8.97
N SER A 592 13.93 -17.19 9.64
CA SER A 592 14.09 -16.65 10.98
C SER A 592 13.90 -17.76 12.02
N PRO A 593 14.84 -17.96 12.97
CA PRO A 593 14.66 -18.91 14.06
C PRO A 593 13.44 -18.62 14.94
N THR A 594 12.98 -17.36 14.95
CA THR A 594 11.80 -16.91 15.70
C THR A 594 10.54 -16.82 14.84
N GLY A 595 10.62 -17.14 13.54
CA GLY A 595 9.50 -17.15 12.62
C GLY A 595 8.50 -18.23 13.00
N ALA A 596 7.25 -17.86 13.23
CA ALA A 596 6.21 -18.80 13.64
C ALA A 596 4.85 -18.43 13.03
N ILE A 597 4.06 -19.45 12.72
CA ILE A 597 2.70 -19.28 12.21
C ILE A 597 1.79 -18.83 13.35
N LYS A 598 1.29 -17.60 13.26
CA LYS A 598 0.46 -16.95 14.29
C LYS A 598 -1.03 -17.04 14.03
N ALA A 599 -1.42 -17.23 12.77
CA ALA A 599 -2.80 -17.49 12.40
C ALA A 599 -2.89 -18.52 11.28
N THR A 600 -3.99 -19.28 11.27
CA THR A 600 -4.24 -20.32 10.26
C THR A 600 -5.62 -20.19 9.65
N PHE A 601 -5.75 -20.56 8.39
CA PHE A 601 -6.99 -20.39 7.62
C PHE A 601 -7.26 -21.61 6.74
N LEU A 602 -8.53 -21.88 6.51
CA LEU A 602 -9.04 -22.73 5.44
C LEU A 602 -9.72 -21.84 4.39
N GLY A 603 -9.87 -22.38 3.19
CA GLY A 603 -10.72 -21.78 2.17
C GLY A 603 -12.21 -21.86 2.51
N SER A 604 -13.04 -21.31 1.64
CA SER A 604 -14.49 -21.40 1.76
C SER A 604 -15.18 -21.72 0.42
N PHE A 605 -16.34 -22.35 0.50
CA PHE A 605 -17.26 -22.48 -0.64
C PHE A 605 -18.69 -22.12 -0.23
N GLY A 606 -19.45 -21.55 -1.16
CA GLY A 606 -20.80 -21.05 -0.89
C GLY A 606 -20.89 -19.56 -1.17
N ASP A 607 -21.66 -18.83 -0.38
CA ASP A 607 -21.76 -17.38 -0.55
C ASP A 607 -20.38 -16.73 -0.27
N SER A 608 -19.98 -15.71 -1.04
CA SER A 608 -18.69 -15.03 -0.85
C SER A 608 -18.58 -14.24 0.44
N GLY A 609 -19.69 -13.86 1.07
CA GLY A 609 -19.70 -12.94 2.21
C GLY A 609 -19.52 -11.47 1.83
N GLU A 610 -18.92 -11.22 0.67
CA GLU A 610 -18.54 -9.91 0.15
C GLU A 610 -19.76 -9.11 -0.37
N GLY A 611 -19.66 -7.79 -0.24
CA GLY A 611 -20.66 -6.83 -0.74
C GLY A 611 -20.41 -6.39 -2.18
N ASP A 612 -19.18 -6.56 -2.68
CA ASP A 612 -18.75 -6.21 -4.03
C ASP A 612 -18.07 -7.42 -4.71
N SER A 613 -18.13 -7.46 -6.04
CA SER A 613 -17.52 -8.49 -6.89
C SER A 613 -16.68 -7.91 -8.03
N LEU A 614 -16.54 -6.60 -8.14
CA LEU A 614 -15.73 -5.98 -9.20
C LEU A 614 -14.23 -6.23 -9.04
N TYR A 615 -13.77 -6.63 -7.84
CA TYR A 615 -12.39 -7.13 -7.65
C TYR A 615 -12.05 -8.30 -8.60
N ARG A 616 -13.05 -9.04 -9.10
CA ARG A 616 -12.89 -10.13 -10.09
C ARG A 616 -12.29 -9.65 -11.41
N LEU A 617 -12.49 -8.38 -11.77
CA LEU A 617 -11.94 -7.78 -12.98
C LEU A 617 -10.41 -7.70 -12.94
N PHE A 618 -9.82 -7.64 -11.75
CA PHE A 618 -8.37 -7.61 -11.52
C PHE A 618 -7.75 -9.00 -11.36
N MET A 619 -8.56 -10.07 -11.34
CA MET A 619 -8.03 -11.41 -11.13
C MET A 619 -7.08 -11.85 -12.25
N ARG A 620 -6.24 -12.82 -11.89
CA ARG A 620 -5.25 -13.44 -12.77
C ARG A 620 -5.55 -14.93 -12.95
N ASP A 621 -4.84 -15.55 -13.89
CA ASP A 621 -4.79 -17.00 -14.06
C ASP A 621 -6.15 -17.66 -14.32
N ARG A 622 -6.39 -18.82 -13.68
CA ARG A 622 -7.58 -19.67 -13.87
C ARG A 622 -8.89 -18.92 -13.63
N ALA A 623 -8.96 -18.11 -12.57
CA ALA A 623 -10.19 -17.38 -12.22
C ALA A 623 -10.54 -16.34 -13.29
N PHE A 624 -9.53 -15.63 -13.81
CA PHE A 624 -9.72 -14.71 -14.92
C PHE A 624 -10.13 -15.44 -16.21
N GLN A 625 -9.42 -16.52 -16.55
CA GLN A 625 -9.76 -17.36 -17.72
C GLN A 625 -11.20 -17.87 -17.64
N GLN A 626 -11.65 -18.31 -16.46
CA GLN A 626 -13.03 -18.73 -16.23
C GLN A 626 -14.02 -17.56 -16.45
N LEU A 627 -13.72 -16.39 -15.87
CA LEU A 627 -14.59 -15.21 -15.94
C LEU A 627 -14.85 -14.78 -17.39
N VAL A 628 -13.81 -14.75 -18.23
CA VAL A 628 -13.90 -14.20 -19.59
C VAL A 628 -14.06 -15.26 -20.69
N ALA A 629 -14.23 -16.54 -20.34
CA ALA A 629 -14.33 -17.63 -21.31
C ALA A 629 -15.56 -17.56 -22.23
N ASP A 630 -16.70 -17.06 -21.71
CA ASP A 630 -17.96 -16.95 -22.44
C ASP A 630 -18.68 -15.65 -22.07
N GLU A 631 -18.88 -14.78 -23.07
CA GLU A 631 -19.62 -13.51 -22.94
C GLU A 631 -21.02 -13.70 -22.33
N LYS A 632 -21.71 -14.81 -22.65
CA LYS A 632 -23.05 -15.08 -22.13
C LYS A 632 -23.05 -15.43 -20.64
N GLN A 633 -21.94 -15.95 -20.13
CA GLN A 633 -21.77 -16.31 -18.73
C GLN A 633 -21.10 -15.21 -17.93
N TYR A 634 -20.34 -14.33 -18.58
CA TYR A 634 -19.57 -13.27 -17.96
C TYR A 634 -20.37 -12.44 -16.94
N GLU A 635 -21.56 -11.94 -17.31
CA GLU A 635 -22.37 -11.15 -16.37
C GLU A 635 -22.89 -11.97 -15.18
N LYS A 636 -23.21 -13.25 -15.39
CA LYS A 636 -23.61 -14.16 -14.31
C LYS A 636 -22.43 -14.44 -13.37
N LEU A 637 -21.25 -14.69 -13.91
CA LEU A 637 -20.02 -14.94 -13.14
C LEU A 637 -19.51 -13.69 -12.45
N LEU A 638 -19.73 -12.50 -13.01
CA LEU A 638 -19.37 -11.25 -12.36
C LEU A 638 -20.31 -10.93 -11.19
N SER A 639 -21.61 -11.22 -11.31
CA SER A 639 -22.62 -10.91 -10.29
C SER A 639 -22.89 -12.02 -9.27
N THR A 640 -22.47 -13.27 -9.52
CA THR A 640 -22.77 -14.38 -8.61
C THR A 640 -22.21 -14.16 -7.21
N ARG A 641 -22.97 -14.59 -6.19
CA ARG A 641 -22.49 -14.69 -4.81
C ARG A 641 -21.79 -16.02 -4.53
N TYR A 642 -21.95 -17.03 -5.37
CA TYR A 642 -21.43 -18.37 -5.11
C TYR A 642 -20.00 -18.51 -5.62
N VAL A 643 -19.07 -18.71 -4.69
CA VAL A 643 -17.63 -18.80 -4.96
C VAL A 643 -17.03 -19.99 -4.23
N THR A 644 -15.96 -20.54 -4.79
CA THR A 644 -15.01 -21.39 -4.07
C THR A 644 -13.70 -20.63 -3.99
N LYS A 645 -13.27 -20.26 -2.79
CA LYS A 645 -12.03 -19.55 -2.49
C LYS A 645 -11.08 -20.53 -1.78
N PHE A 646 -9.95 -20.85 -2.38
CA PHE A 646 -9.10 -21.97 -1.94
C PHE A 646 -7.61 -21.71 -2.13
N VAL A 647 -6.79 -22.52 -1.48
CA VAL A 647 -5.36 -22.67 -1.78
C VAL A 647 -5.11 -24.07 -2.34
N PRO A 648 -4.33 -24.26 -3.42
CA PRO A 648 -4.12 -25.58 -4.03
C PRO A 648 -3.20 -26.47 -3.19
N SER A 649 -2.41 -25.89 -2.30
CA SER A 649 -1.42 -26.58 -1.49
C SER A 649 -1.34 -25.94 -0.11
N LEU A 650 -0.69 -26.62 0.85
CA LEU A 650 -0.38 -26.01 2.13
C LEU A 650 0.47 -24.77 1.87
N THR A 651 0.00 -23.60 2.26
CA THR A 651 0.65 -22.33 1.92
C THR A 651 1.09 -21.59 3.18
N ILE A 652 2.32 -21.09 3.18
CA ILE A 652 2.87 -20.20 4.21
C ILE A 652 3.07 -18.81 3.57
N SER A 653 2.61 -17.79 4.27
CA SER A 653 2.65 -16.40 3.79
C SER A 653 2.87 -15.42 4.94
N ASP A 654 3.22 -14.18 4.63
CA ASP A 654 3.28 -13.06 5.56
C ASP A 654 2.46 -11.85 5.09
N ILE A 655 1.66 -12.02 4.04
CA ILE A 655 0.74 -11.01 3.52
C ILE A 655 -0.35 -10.71 4.57
N PRO A 656 -0.75 -9.45 4.77
CA PRO A 656 -1.80 -9.10 5.73
C PRO A 656 -3.21 -9.44 5.18
N SER A 657 -3.48 -10.73 4.95
CA SER A 657 -4.80 -11.25 4.56
C SER A 657 -5.43 -12.00 5.73
N CYS A 658 -6.68 -11.67 6.05
CA CYS A 658 -7.42 -12.31 7.11
C CYS A 658 -8.85 -12.61 6.64
N MET A 659 -9.31 -13.83 6.91
CA MET A 659 -10.67 -14.26 6.63
C MET A 659 -11.30 -14.78 7.92
N THR A 660 -11.93 -13.88 8.68
CA THR A 660 -12.35 -14.19 10.06
C THR A 660 -13.51 -15.18 10.18
N MET A 661 -14.14 -15.55 9.06
CA MET A 661 -15.16 -16.60 9.01
C MET A 661 -14.63 -17.96 9.47
N ASN A 662 -13.32 -18.21 9.31
CA ASN A 662 -12.61 -19.31 9.95
C ASN A 662 -11.14 -18.93 10.14
N ILE A 663 -10.71 -18.87 11.40
CA ILE A 663 -9.34 -18.48 11.73
C ILE A 663 -8.89 -19.24 12.98
N GLY A 664 -7.76 -19.91 12.89
CA GLY A 664 -7.00 -20.38 14.04
C GLY A 664 -6.07 -19.27 14.50
N LEU A 665 -5.90 -19.08 15.82
CA LEU A 665 -5.04 -18.05 16.41
C LEU A 665 -4.16 -18.63 17.51
N ASP A 666 -2.89 -18.25 17.48
CA ASP A 666 -1.98 -18.35 18.61
C ASP A 666 -2.14 -17.12 19.50
N ASP A 667 -2.95 -17.25 20.55
CA ASP A 667 -3.33 -16.14 21.43
C ASP A 667 -2.35 -15.95 22.61
N SER A 668 -1.11 -16.41 22.45
CA SER A 668 -0.02 -16.17 23.41
C SER A 668 0.29 -14.68 23.58
N VAL A 669 0.17 -13.91 22.50
CA VAL A 669 0.31 -12.45 22.49
C VAL A 669 -0.85 -11.89 21.67
N PRO A 670 -2.03 -11.67 22.30
CA PRO A 670 -3.25 -11.34 21.58
C PRO A 670 -3.16 -9.99 20.86
N ILE A 671 -3.63 -9.93 19.61
CA ILE A 671 -3.79 -8.70 18.82
C ILE A 671 -5.28 -8.33 18.78
N PRO A 672 -5.66 -7.04 18.93
CA PRO A 672 -7.06 -6.65 18.93
C PRO A 672 -7.61 -6.46 17.50
N PHE A 673 -8.93 -6.64 17.37
CA PHE A 673 -9.74 -6.22 16.24
C PHE A 673 -10.21 -4.78 16.42
N SER A 674 -10.49 -4.08 15.31
CA SER A 674 -11.30 -2.85 15.37
C SER A 674 -12.70 -3.18 15.93
N PRO A 675 -13.17 -2.57 17.03
CA PRO A 675 -14.41 -3.02 17.67
C PRO A 675 -15.69 -2.73 16.88
N ILE A 676 -15.61 -1.89 15.85
CA ILE A 676 -16.74 -1.27 15.16
C ILE A 676 -16.59 -1.32 13.64
N GLN A 677 -17.73 -1.20 12.95
CA GLN A 677 -17.85 -1.18 11.48
C GLN A 677 -17.35 -2.46 10.80
N ARG A 678 -17.50 -2.54 9.48
CA ARG A 678 -17.01 -3.67 8.66
C ARG A 678 -15.53 -3.52 8.37
N ASN A 679 -14.92 -4.56 7.80
CA ASN A 679 -13.49 -4.59 7.42
C ASN A 679 -12.55 -4.52 8.65
N GLU A 680 -13.03 -4.98 9.81
CA GLU A 680 -12.24 -5.10 11.03
C GLU A 680 -11.18 -6.21 10.92
N ASP A 681 -11.38 -7.18 10.03
CA ASP A 681 -10.46 -8.26 9.70
C ASP A 681 -9.24 -7.77 8.92
N ALA A 682 -9.40 -6.82 8.00
CA ALA A 682 -8.26 -6.16 7.35
C ALA A 682 -7.43 -5.35 8.36
N VAL A 683 -8.08 -4.59 9.25
CA VAL A 683 -7.39 -3.85 10.33
C VAL A 683 -6.65 -4.82 11.24
N PHE A 684 -7.27 -5.94 11.62
CA PHE A 684 -6.63 -6.99 12.41
C PHE A 684 -5.42 -7.59 11.69
N ALA A 685 -5.52 -7.91 10.41
CA ALA A 685 -4.41 -8.45 9.62
C ALA A 685 -3.19 -7.51 9.61
N HIS A 686 -3.44 -6.19 9.50
CA HIS A 686 -2.37 -5.19 9.54
C HIS A 686 -1.80 -5.02 10.95
N LEU A 687 -2.63 -5.08 11.99
CA LEU A 687 -2.14 -5.10 13.37
C LEU A 687 -1.34 -6.37 13.68
N CYS A 688 -1.67 -7.52 13.09
CA CYS A 688 -0.83 -8.72 13.18
C CYS A 688 0.54 -8.49 12.54
N ARG A 689 0.63 -7.81 11.39
CA ARG A 689 1.92 -7.45 10.78
C ARG A 689 2.73 -6.47 11.65
N ILE A 690 2.05 -5.57 12.35
CA ILE A 690 2.68 -4.61 13.28
C ILE A 690 3.15 -5.30 14.57
N GLY A 691 2.33 -6.17 15.14
CA GLY A 691 2.61 -6.86 16.40
C GLY A 691 3.57 -8.05 16.24
N TYR A 692 3.38 -8.85 15.20
CA TYR A 692 4.19 -10.04 14.92
C TYR A 692 5.16 -9.77 13.76
N LEU A 693 6.28 -9.09 14.04
CA LEU A 693 7.28 -8.77 13.01
C LEU A 693 7.74 -10.00 12.20
N GLU A 694 7.98 -11.12 12.90
CA GLU A 694 8.38 -12.40 12.32
C GLU A 694 7.18 -13.37 12.17
N GLY A 695 5.96 -12.86 12.32
CA GLY A 695 4.73 -13.66 12.24
C GLY A 695 4.46 -14.13 10.82
N LEU A 696 4.09 -15.40 10.71
CA LEU A 696 3.64 -16.06 9.48
C LEU A 696 2.16 -16.43 9.58
N LEU A 697 1.54 -16.65 8.43
CA LEU A 697 0.18 -17.15 8.26
C LEU A 697 0.24 -18.52 7.56
N GLY A 698 -0.60 -19.45 8.00
CA GLY A 698 -0.70 -20.79 7.42
C GLY A 698 -2.07 -21.02 6.77
N PHE A 699 -2.09 -21.57 5.56
CA PHE A 699 -3.32 -21.88 4.83
C PHE A 699 -3.37 -23.36 4.50
N GLN A 700 -4.45 -24.01 4.90
CA GLN A 700 -4.69 -25.42 4.62
C GLN A 700 -5.47 -25.59 3.31
N PRO A 701 -5.15 -26.60 2.47
CA PRO A 701 -5.84 -26.87 1.21
C PRO A 701 -7.17 -27.61 1.44
N PHE A 702 -7.97 -27.07 2.36
CA PHE A 702 -9.31 -27.52 2.70
C PHE A 702 -10.24 -26.33 2.76
N LEU A 703 -11.53 -26.61 2.63
CA LEU A 703 -12.59 -25.62 2.50
C LEU A 703 -13.68 -25.92 3.52
N ILE A 704 -14.28 -24.89 4.10
CA ILE A 704 -15.56 -25.01 4.83
C ILE A 704 -16.70 -24.34 4.08
N ARG A 705 -17.94 -24.66 4.44
CA ARG A 705 -19.11 -24.08 3.79
C ARG A 705 -19.49 -22.75 4.43
N HIS A 706 -19.69 -21.73 3.61
CA HIS A 706 -20.33 -20.47 4.01
C HIS A 706 -21.78 -20.42 3.52
N ALA A 707 -22.73 -20.35 4.45
CA ALA A 707 -24.16 -20.45 4.15
C ALA A 707 -25.00 -19.44 4.95
N PRO A 708 -24.80 -18.12 4.74
CA PRO A 708 -25.62 -17.08 5.36
C PRO A 708 -27.08 -17.14 4.86
N PRO A 709 -28.00 -16.40 5.51
CA PRO A 709 -29.35 -16.23 4.97
C PRO A 709 -29.31 -15.74 3.51
N PRO A 710 -30.31 -16.11 2.69
CA PRO A 710 -30.36 -15.66 1.30
C PRO A 710 -30.22 -14.15 1.17
N ARG A 711 -29.35 -13.71 0.26
CA ARG A 711 -29.11 -12.30 -0.08
C ARG A 711 -29.21 -12.13 -1.59
N ALA A 712 -29.68 -10.96 -2.02
CA ALA A 712 -29.70 -10.65 -3.44
C ALA A 712 -28.28 -10.57 -4.01
N ALA A 713 -28.08 -11.10 -5.22
CA ALA A 713 -26.88 -10.84 -5.99
C ALA A 713 -26.72 -9.32 -6.20
N PRO A 714 -25.51 -8.78 -6.03
CA PRO A 714 -25.26 -7.37 -6.28
C PRO A 714 -25.47 -7.06 -7.77
N ARG A 715 -26.07 -5.91 -8.06
CA ARG A 715 -26.29 -5.46 -9.44
C ARG A 715 -25.02 -4.77 -9.94
N LYS A 716 -24.56 -5.16 -11.13
CA LYS A 716 -23.33 -4.64 -11.76
C LYS A 716 -23.28 -3.10 -11.76
N GLU A 717 -24.35 -2.43 -12.16
CA GLU A 717 -24.42 -0.96 -12.22
C GLU A 717 -24.44 -0.28 -10.83
N GLU A 718 -24.90 -0.99 -9.80
CA GLU A 718 -24.82 -0.50 -8.43
C GLU A 718 -23.38 -0.61 -7.91
N GLN A 719 -22.71 -1.72 -8.18
CA GLN A 719 -21.33 -1.95 -7.80
C GLN A 719 -20.38 -0.93 -8.42
N PHE A 720 -20.55 -0.61 -9.71
CA PHE A 720 -19.77 0.44 -10.36
C PHE A 720 -19.96 1.80 -9.67
N ARG A 721 -21.19 2.15 -9.27
CA ARG A 721 -21.46 3.41 -8.56
C ARG A 721 -20.91 3.45 -7.14
N THR A 722 -20.81 2.31 -6.47
CA THR A 722 -20.21 2.19 -5.15
C THR A 722 -18.71 1.91 -5.22
N THR A 723 -18.12 1.79 -6.41
CA THR A 723 -16.67 1.74 -6.57
C THR A 723 -16.07 3.02 -6.00
N ALA A 724 -14.93 2.89 -5.31
CA ALA A 724 -14.31 3.94 -4.50
C ALA A 724 -15.05 4.28 -3.19
N ALA A 725 -16.14 3.58 -2.83
CA ALA A 725 -16.69 3.73 -1.48
C ALA A 725 -15.64 3.31 -0.44
N TRP A 726 -15.47 4.16 0.57
CA TRP A 726 -14.45 4.01 1.61
C TRP A 726 -15.11 4.14 2.98
N GLY A 727 -14.97 3.14 3.84
CA GLY A 727 -15.51 3.11 5.20
C GLY A 727 -14.50 3.58 6.26
N LEU A 728 -14.93 3.62 7.52
CA LEU A 728 -14.09 4.01 8.65
C LEU A 728 -12.87 3.09 8.82
N ASN A 729 -13.06 1.77 8.75
CA ASN A 729 -11.94 0.85 8.94
C ASN A 729 -11.00 0.83 7.73
N ASP A 730 -11.46 1.18 6.52
CA ASP A 730 -10.56 1.37 5.39
C ASP A 730 -9.63 2.57 5.63
N CYS A 731 -10.16 3.65 6.22
CA CYS A 731 -9.38 4.80 6.67
C CYS A 731 -8.38 4.43 7.77
N ILE A 732 -8.79 3.69 8.80
CA ILE A 732 -7.88 3.22 9.86
C ILE A 732 -6.79 2.32 9.26
N ASN A 733 -7.16 1.43 8.34
CA ASN A 733 -6.21 0.54 7.68
C ASN A 733 -5.17 1.32 6.86
N ALA A 734 -5.60 2.31 6.07
CA ALA A 734 -4.71 3.16 5.29
C ALA A 734 -3.75 3.99 6.18
N LEU A 735 -4.20 4.42 7.36
CA LEU A 735 -3.33 5.06 8.35
C LEU A 735 -2.29 4.06 8.91
N LEU A 736 -2.72 2.86 9.31
CA LEU A 736 -1.82 1.83 9.83
C LEU A 736 -0.79 1.36 8.79
N LEU A 737 -1.14 1.36 7.50
CA LEU A 737 -0.21 1.08 6.40
C LEU A 737 0.95 2.10 6.31
N ARG A 738 0.79 3.30 6.87
CA ARG A 738 1.83 4.34 6.95
C ARG A 738 2.67 4.23 8.22
N PHE A 739 2.22 3.46 9.21
CA PHE A 739 3.00 3.17 10.41
C PHE A 739 4.13 2.16 10.12
N ARG A 740 5.27 2.31 10.79
CA ARG A 740 6.41 1.41 10.69
C ARG A 740 6.77 0.88 12.08
N PRO A 741 6.60 -0.43 12.34
CA PRO A 741 7.01 -1.02 13.61
C PRO A 741 8.53 -0.96 13.76
N SER A 742 9.00 -0.86 15.00
CA SER A 742 10.43 -0.61 15.31
C SER A 742 11.02 -1.53 16.39
N SER A 743 10.19 -2.39 17.00
CA SER A 743 10.59 -3.30 18.08
C SER A 743 10.16 -4.73 17.81
N SER A 744 10.87 -5.71 18.36
CA SER A 744 10.41 -7.11 18.40
C SER A 744 9.28 -7.34 19.43
N ASP A 745 9.01 -6.37 20.30
CA ASP A 745 7.91 -6.41 21.26
C ASP A 745 6.60 -5.97 20.60
N ALA A 746 5.67 -6.92 20.47
CA ALA A 746 4.37 -6.72 19.87
C ALA A 746 3.55 -5.64 20.58
N PHE A 747 3.53 -5.66 21.92
CA PHE A 747 2.75 -4.70 22.71
C PHE A 747 3.31 -3.29 22.59
N TYR A 748 4.65 -3.16 22.57
CA TYR A 748 5.29 -1.88 22.29
C TYR A 748 4.87 -1.33 20.91
N ASN A 749 4.92 -2.16 19.85
CA ASN A 749 4.52 -1.72 18.52
C ASN A 749 3.04 -1.33 18.44
N LEU A 750 2.14 -2.08 19.09
CA LEU A 750 0.72 -1.72 19.17
C LEU A 750 0.52 -0.39 19.89
N GLN A 751 1.24 -0.13 20.97
CA GLN A 751 1.18 1.16 21.67
C GLN A 751 1.70 2.30 20.79
N GLN A 752 2.79 2.09 20.05
CA GLN A 752 3.30 3.10 19.11
C GLN A 752 2.33 3.37 17.96
N ALA A 753 1.69 2.33 17.41
CA ALA A 753 0.62 2.50 16.42
C ALA A 753 -0.58 3.25 17.01
N GLY A 754 -0.96 2.94 18.26
CA GLY A 754 -1.99 3.66 18.99
C GLY A 754 -1.65 5.14 19.19
N ARG A 755 -0.42 5.44 19.58
CA ARG A 755 0.09 6.82 19.72
C ARG A 755 0.03 7.56 18.40
N PHE A 756 0.48 6.93 17.31
CA PHE A 756 0.41 7.50 15.96
C PHE A 756 -1.03 7.89 15.57
N LEU A 757 -2.01 7.01 15.82
CA LEU A 757 -3.42 7.31 15.52
C LEU A 757 -3.98 8.44 16.41
N VAL A 758 -3.60 8.47 17.69
CA VAL A 758 -3.99 9.55 18.61
C VAL A 758 -3.40 10.90 18.14
N ASP A 759 -2.10 10.95 17.88
CA ASP A 759 -1.41 12.16 17.42
C ASP A 759 -2.01 12.65 16.09
N PHE A 760 -2.29 11.72 15.16
CA PHE A 760 -2.96 12.05 13.90
C PHE A 760 -4.36 12.66 14.12
N ALA A 761 -5.13 12.10 15.05
CA ALA A 761 -6.46 12.59 15.37
C ALA A 761 -6.48 13.83 16.29
N GLU A 762 -5.34 14.25 16.85
CA GLU A 762 -5.18 15.48 17.63
C GLU A 762 -4.85 16.71 16.77
N ALA A 763 -4.50 16.53 15.49
CA ALA A 763 -4.39 17.62 14.52
C ALA A 763 -5.66 18.47 14.48
N ASP A 764 -5.62 19.72 14.01
CA ASP A 764 -6.85 20.51 13.89
C ASP A 764 -7.83 19.90 12.85
N ASP A 765 -9.09 20.32 12.90
CA ASP A 765 -10.14 19.74 12.06
C ASP A 765 -9.88 19.92 10.55
N HIS A 766 -9.18 20.99 10.16
CA HIS A 766 -8.87 21.25 8.75
C HIS A 766 -7.75 20.33 8.27
N ASP A 767 -6.64 20.27 9.02
CA ASP A 767 -5.50 19.41 8.68
C ASP A 767 -5.87 17.93 8.69
N PHE A 768 -6.63 17.48 9.70
CA PHE A 768 -7.14 16.10 9.74
C PHE A 768 -7.98 15.78 8.50
N ALA A 769 -8.93 16.66 8.15
CA ALA A 769 -9.79 16.43 7.00
C ALA A 769 -9.00 16.44 5.68
N GLY A 770 -8.02 17.35 5.53
CA GLY A 770 -7.13 17.40 4.38
C GLY A 770 -6.34 16.10 4.21
N ALA A 771 -5.68 15.65 5.27
CA ALA A 771 -4.88 14.42 5.27
C ALA A 771 -5.71 13.17 4.95
N ILE A 772 -6.92 13.03 5.53
CA ILE A 772 -7.81 11.91 5.20
C ILE A 772 -8.26 11.94 3.73
N GLN A 773 -8.48 13.13 3.17
CA GLN A 773 -8.81 13.27 1.75
C GLN A 773 -7.61 12.94 0.84
N ASP A 774 -6.39 13.30 1.22
CA ASP A 774 -5.18 12.91 0.50
C ASP A 774 -4.99 11.40 0.52
N ILE A 775 -5.10 10.77 1.69
CA ILE A 775 -5.00 9.31 1.83
C ILE A 775 -6.02 8.60 0.96
N TYR A 776 -7.26 9.09 0.93
CA TYR A 776 -8.28 8.56 0.05
C TYR A 776 -7.91 8.71 -1.43
N ARG A 777 -7.40 9.87 -1.85
CA ARG A 777 -6.95 10.09 -3.23
C ARG A 777 -5.81 9.15 -3.61
N ASP A 778 -4.84 8.95 -2.73
CA ASP A 778 -3.73 8.01 -2.92
C ASP A 778 -4.27 6.59 -3.17
N GLU A 779 -5.19 6.11 -2.32
CA GLU A 779 -5.80 4.79 -2.45
C GLU A 779 -6.57 4.60 -3.78
N ILE A 780 -7.25 5.65 -4.25
CA ILE A 780 -7.92 5.61 -5.56
C ILE A 780 -6.90 5.63 -6.70
N ALA A 781 -5.84 6.43 -6.58
CA ALA A 781 -4.76 6.49 -7.57
C ALA A 781 -4.04 5.14 -7.68
N ASP A 782 -3.76 4.48 -6.56
CA ASP A 782 -3.13 3.15 -6.53
C ASP A 782 -4.02 2.10 -7.20
N LYS A 783 -5.33 2.12 -6.93
CA LYS A 783 -6.30 1.26 -7.63
C LYS A 783 -6.34 1.54 -9.14
N MET A 784 -6.27 2.80 -9.55
CA MET A 784 -6.20 3.18 -10.97
C MET A 784 -4.89 2.71 -11.61
N ASN A 785 -3.75 2.83 -10.93
CA ASN A 785 -2.47 2.34 -11.41
C ASN A 785 -2.49 0.82 -11.60
N MET A 786 -3.07 0.08 -10.65
CA MET A 786 -3.30 -1.36 -10.78
C MET A 786 -4.21 -1.67 -11.97
N LEU A 787 -5.30 -0.91 -12.15
CA LEU A 787 -6.21 -1.06 -13.28
C LEU A 787 -5.49 -0.88 -14.62
N TYR A 788 -4.75 0.22 -14.78
CA TYR A 788 -4.02 0.51 -16.01
C TYR A 788 -2.92 -0.51 -16.28
N THR A 789 -2.25 -1.00 -15.23
CA THR A 789 -1.29 -2.10 -15.36
C THR A 789 -1.96 -3.36 -15.92
N VAL A 790 -3.13 -3.74 -15.40
CA VAL A 790 -3.89 -4.90 -15.90
C VAL A 790 -4.38 -4.68 -17.34
N LEU A 791 -4.79 -3.46 -17.69
CA LEU A 791 -5.17 -3.12 -19.07
C LEU A 791 -3.99 -3.23 -20.03
N ASP A 792 -2.82 -2.71 -19.65
CA ASP A 792 -1.60 -2.76 -20.46
C ASP A 792 -1.11 -4.21 -20.64
N GLU A 793 -1.15 -5.02 -19.57
CA GLU A 793 -0.83 -6.45 -19.61
C GLU A 793 -1.77 -7.24 -20.55
N ARG A 794 -2.99 -6.73 -20.79
CA ARG A 794 -4.07 -7.45 -21.47
C ARG A 794 -4.78 -6.59 -22.52
N GLU A 795 -4.01 -5.84 -23.31
CA GLU A 795 -4.54 -4.98 -24.38
C GLU A 795 -5.42 -5.77 -25.38
N ALA A 796 -5.13 -7.06 -25.57
CA ALA A 796 -5.88 -7.98 -26.44
C ALA A 796 -7.02 -8.75 -25.72
N GLY A 797 -7.46 -8.30 -24.54
CA GLY A 797 -8.55 -8.94 -23.79
C GLY A 797 -9.92 -8.86 -24.50
N PRO A 798 -10.93 -9.65 -24.06
CA PRO A 798 -12.26 -9.62 -24.67
C PRO A 798 -12.94 -8.25 -24.55
N ALA A 799 -13.64 -7.83 -25.61
CA ALA A 799 -14.22 -6.48 -25.71
C ALA A 799 -15.20 -6.14 -24.58
N PHE A 800 -16.00 -7.10 -24.12
CA PHE A 800 -16.95 -6.90 -23.01
C PHE A 800 -16.23 -6.67 -21.67
N TRP A 801 -15.10 -7.34 -21.44
CA TRP A 801 -14.29 -7.14 -20.23
C TRP A 801 -13.54 -5.80 -20.29
N LEU A 802 -12.97 -5.46 -21.45
CA LEU A 802 -12.33 -4.15 -21.66
C LEU A 802 -13.32 -2.99 -21.43
N ALA A 803 -14.57 -3.14 -21.89
CA ALA A 803 -15.62 -2.15 -21.67
C ALA A 803 -15.90 -1.93 -20.16
N ASP A 804 -16.01 -3.01 -19.38
CA ASP A 804 -16.21 -2.94 -17.94
C ASP A 804 -14.97 -2.38 -17.20
N MET A 805 -13.75 -2.71 -17.63
CA MET A 805 -12.52 -2.13 -17.09
C MET A 805 -12.42 -0.62 -17.35
N HIS A 806 -12.79 -0.16 -18.56
CA HIS A 806 -12.85 1.26 -18.87
C HIS A 806 -13.97 1.98 -18.11
N HIS A 807 -15.12 1.33 -17.91
CA HIS A 807 -16.18 1.88 -17.05
C HIS A 807 -15.69 2.01 -15.61
N LEU A 808 -14.99 0.99 -15.09
CA LEU A 808 -14.37 1.04 -13.76
C LEU A 808 -13.39 2.22 -13.64
N ALA A 809 -12.53 2.42 -14.63
CA ALA A 809 -11.59 3.54 -14.67
C ALA A 809 -12.33 4.89 -14.60
N GLN A 810 -13.40 5.06 -15.38
CA GLN A 810 -14.22 6.27 -15.34
C GLN A 810 -14.88 6.50 -13.97
N GLU A 811 -15.34 5.44 -13.30
CA GLU A 811 -15.92 5.58 -11.96
C GLU A 811 -14.87 5.90 -10.89
N LEU A 812 -13.64 5.39 -11.00
CA LEU A 812 -12.52 5.74 -10.13
C LEU A 812 -12.07 7.19 -10.36
N GLU A 813 -12.00 7.65 -11.62
CA GLU A 813 -11.68 9.04 -11.98
C GLU A 813 -12.68 10.03 -11.37
N LYS A 814 -13.99 9.71 -11.40
CA LYS A 814 -15.00 10.51 -10.71
C LYS A 814 -14.72 10.61 -9.20
N GLY A 815 -14.25 9.51 -8.60
CA GLY A 815 -13.81 9.47 -7.20
C GLY A 815 -12.68 10.46 -6.89
N LEU A 816 -11.70 10.64 -7.78
CA LEU A 816 -10.61 11.62 -7.62
C LEU A 816 -11.10 13.07 -7.74
N THR A 817 -12.09 13.33 -8.59
CA THR A 817 -12.58 14.69 -8.86
C THR A 817 -13.58 15.25 -7.83
N GLY A 818 -13.81 14.55 -6.71
CA GLY A 818 -14.38 15.17 -5.50
C GLY A 818 -15.84 14.83 -5.15
N GLU A 819 -16.32 13.64 -5.47
CA GLU A 819 -17.62 13.18 -4.95
C GLU A 819 -17.53 12.82 -3.44
N SER A 820 -17.72 13.83 -2.58
CA SER A 820 -17.67 13.74 -1.12
C SER A 820 -18.55 12.66 -0.47
N HIS A 821 -19.53 12.11 -1.21
CA HIS A 821 -20.45 11.10 -0.70
C HIS A 821 -19.85 9.68 -0.65
N ARG A 822 -18.72 9.44 -1.33
CA ARG A 822 -18.03 8.12 -1.37
C ARG A 822 -17.05 7.90 -0.22
N MET A 823 -16.79 8.92 0.59
CA MET A 823 -15.93 8.83 1.77
C MET A 823 -16.75 8.57 3.03
N LEU A 824 -16.21 7.69 3.89
CA LEU A 824 -16.77 7.29 5.18
C LEU A 824 -18.24 6.89 5.08
N VAL A 825 -18.55 6.05 4.08
CA VAL A 825 -19.93 5.73 3.68
C VAL A 825 -20.75 5.03 4.76
N ASP A 826 -20.06 4.40 5.71
CA ASP A 826 -20.61 3.69 6.86
C ASP A 826 -20.87 4.62 8.07
N LEU A 827 -20.55 5.91 7.95
CA LEU A 827 -20.84 6.94 8.94
C LEU A 827 -22.01 7.83 8.50
N GLN A 828 -22.95 8.08 9.42
CA GLN A 828 -24.11 8.93 9.14
C GLN A 828 -23.75 10.42 9.11
N GLY A 829 -24.40 11.18 8.23
CA GLY A 829 -24.22 12.64 8.09
C GLY A 829 -23.68 13.04 6.73
N ASP A 830 -23.45 14.34 6.55
CA ASP A 830 -22.66 14.88 5.44
C ASP A 830 -21.15 14.70 5.70
N LEU A 831 -20.31 15.02 4.71
CA LEU A 831 -18.87 14.78 4.82
C LEU A 831 -18.22 15.46 6.05
N PRO A 832 -18.50 16.73 6.39
CA PRO A 832 -17.97 17.33 7.62
C PRO A 832 -18.36 16.56 8.89
N ALA A 833 -19.63 16.17 9.04
CA ALA A 833 -20.07 15.38 10.19
C ALA A 833 -19.43 13.98 10.22
N ARG A 834 -19.25 13.34 9.06
CA ARG A 834 -18.53 12.07 8.93
C ARG A 834 -17.07 12.22 9.32
N MET A 835 -16.40 13.30 8.92
CA MET A 835 -15.00 13.56 9.27
C MET A 835 -14.80 13.76 10.77
N GLN A 836 -15.70 14.50 11.43
CA GLN A 836 -15.67 14.63 12.89
C GLN A 836 -15.83 13.28 13.60
N LYS A 837 -16.76 12.43 13.11
CA LYS A 837 -16.92 11.07 13.63
C LYS A 837 -15.70 10.19 13.36
N CYS A 838 -15.11 10.29 12.16
CA CYS A 838 -13.89 9.57 11.81
C CYS A 838 -12.74 9.95 12.76
N LYS A 839 -12.48 11.25 12.94
CA LYS A 839 -11.48 11.76 13.89
C LYS A 839 -11.69 11.22 15.30
N PHE A 840 -12.94 11.28 15.78
CA PHE A 840 -13.32 10.73 17.07
C PHE A 840 -13.03 9.22 17.19
N PHE A 841 -13.36 8.42 16.17
CA PHE A 841 -13.14 6.98 16.21
C PHE A 841 -11.68 6.57 15.99
N VAL A 842 -10.93 7.29 15.16
CA VAL A 842 -9.48 7.11 15.00
C VAL A 842 -8.79 7.39 16.33
N ASN A 843 -9.11 8.50 16.99
CA ASN A 843 -8.59 8.82 18.32
C ASN A 843 -8.93 7.74 19.35
N ARG A 844 -10.20 7.32 19.41
CA ARG A 844 -10.67 6.32 20.37
C ARG A 844 -10.05 4.94 20.13
N PHE A 845 -9.89 4.52 18.89
CA PHE A 845 -9.20 3.28 18.54
C PHE A 845 -7.71 3.37 18.87
N GLY A 846 -7.06 4.51 18.61
CA GLY A 846 -5.67 4.75 19.01
C GLY A 846 -5.47 4.63 20.53
N HIS A 847 -6.35 5.22 21.34
CA HIS A 847 -6.33 5.04 22.79
C HIS A 847 -6.58 3.59 23.22
N MET A 848 -7.50 2.88 22.55
CA MET A 848 -7.71 1.46 22.83
C MET A 848 -6.43 0.65 22.62
N LEU A 849 -5.67 0.91 21.55
CA LEU A 849 -4.38 0.26 21.29
C LEU A 849 -3.33 0.62 22.36
N LEU A 850 -3.30 1.86 22.86
CA LEU A 850 -2.42 2.28 23.95
C LEU A 850 -2.68 1.48 25.24
N PHE A 851 -3.95 1.24 25.57
CA PHE A 851 -4.36 0.49 26.76
C PHE A 851 -4.47 -1.02 26.54
N TRP A 852 -4.28 -1.52 25.31
CA TRP A 852 -4.44 -2.94 25.02
C TRP A 852 -3.53 -3.85 25.87
N PRO A 853 -2.22 -3.56 26.02
CA PRO A 853 -1.35 -4.39 26.87
C PRO A 853 -1.83 -4.44 28.33
N ASP A 854 -2.32 -3.32 28.86
CA ASP A 854 -2.88 -3.25 30.21
C ASP A 854 -4.17 -4.06 30.31
N MET A 855 -5.04 -4.01 29.29
CA MET A 855 -6.26 -4.85 29.22
C MET A 855 -5.91 -6.34 29.22
N VAL A 856 -4.89 -6.75 28.46
CA VAL A 856 -4.42 -8.13 28.41
C VAL A 856 -3.87 -8.57 29.78
N ALA A 857 -2.99 -7.77 30.38
CA ALA A 857 -2.44 -8.06 31.70
C ALA A 857 -3.53 -8.13 32.79
N ALA A 858 -4.48 -7.19 32.78
CA ALA A 858 -5.62 -7.18 33.69
C ALA A 858 -6.53 -8.41 33.47
N ALA A 859 -6.80 -8.79 32.22
CA ALA A 859 -7.59 -9.98 31.90
C ALA A 859 -6.89 -11.27 32.35
N GLN A 860 -5.56 -11.37 32.21
CA GLN A 860 -4.77 -12.49 32.77
C GLN A 860 -4.88 -12.57 34.29
N GLU A 861 -4.81 -11.44 35.00
CA GLU A 861 -4.96 -11.39 36.46
C GLU A 861 -6.38 -11.78 36.91
N LEU A 862 -7.40 -11.32 36.17
CA LEU A 862 -8.79 -11.73 36.41
C LEU A 862 -8.98 -13.24 36.19
N LYS A 863 -8.41 -13.80 35.11
CA LYS A 863 -8.43 -15.24 34.85
C LYS A 863 -7.76 -16.03 35.98
N ARG A 864 -6.60 -15.55 36.48
CA ARG A 864 -5.88 -16.16 37.62
C ARG A 864 -6.67 -16.14 38.92
N THR A 865 -7.51 -15.12 39.13
CA THR A 865 -8.35 -14.96 40.33
C THR A 865 -9.75 -15.59 40.16
N GLY A 866 -10.00 -16.31 39.07
CA GLY A 866 -11.25 -17.03 38.80
C GLY A 866 -12.38 -16.14 38.24
N VAL A 867 -12.09 -14.90 37.85
CA VAL A 867 -13.04 -14.03 37.16
C VAL A 867 -12.96 -14.31 35.65
N CYS A 868 -13.95 -15.02 35.13
CA CYS A 868 -14.02 -15.38 33.71
C CYS A 868 -15.06 -14.53 32.96
N LEU A 869 -14.81 -14.31 31.66
CA LEU A 869 -15.83 -13.84 30.71
C LEU A 869 -16.83 -14.95 30.43
N GLY A 870 -18.12 -14.70 30.73
CA GLY A 870 -19.20 -15.64 30.48
C GLY A 870 -19.38 -16.72 31.55
N SER A 871 -20.50 -17.42 31.45
CA SER A 871 -20.89 -18.51 32.36
C SER A 871 -20.62 -19.86 31.71
N GLU A 872 -20.01 -20.79 32.46
CA GLU A 872 -19.99 -22.19 32.06
C GLU A 872 -21.41 -22.75 32.08
N ILE A 873 -21.78 -23.43 30.99
CA ILE A 873 -23.05 -24.12 30.92
C ILE A 873 -22.80 -25.56 31.36
N HIS A 874 -23.10 -25.85 32.62
CA HIS A 874 -23.05 -27.23 33.08
C HIS A 874 -24.12 -28.08 32.37
N SER A 875 -23.72 -29.28 31.95
CA SER A 875 -24.67 -30.33 31.60
C SER A 875 -25.44 -30.66 32.87
N ALA A 876 -26.72 -30.28 32.96
CA ALA A 876 -27.52 -30.64 34.12
C ALA A 876 -27.73 -32.16 34.09
N GLN A 877 -26.83 -32.92 34.73
CA GLN A 877 -27.11 -34.22 35.32
C GLN A 877 -27.48 -34.01 36.79
N SER A 878 -28.60 -33.34 37.04
CA SER A 878 -29.38 -33.39 38.29
C SER A 878 -30.44 -32.29 38.29
N LEU A 879 -31.59 -32.61 37.69
CA LEU A 879 -32.90 -32.18 38.16
C LEU A 879 -33.85 -33.36 37.98
#